data_AF-A0A1J5EAU2-F1
#
_entry.id   AF-A0A1J5EAU2-F1
#
_cell.length_a   1.000
_cell.length_b   1.000
_cell.length_c   1.000
_cell.angle_alpha   90.00
_cell.angle_beta   90.00
_cell.angle_gamma   90.00
#
_symmetry.space_group_name_H-M   'P 1'
#
loop_
_entity.id
_entity.type
_entity.pdbx_description
1 polymer ?
#
loop_
_entity_poly.entity_id
_entity_poly.type
_entity_poly.pdbx_seq_one_letter_code
_entity_poly.pdbx_strand_id
1 'polypeptide(L)'
;MNWRFATKISLLGAVVALAFVLTPAQESAQDSVPAADSTHFAVQYIPLPPNVTPLNGLLPAGGVGQTNAILKQPRGKVYSHDINFENRDLEVKEEYVNGITRDTLEMWQATYPELALYVMDMYDIGFNRLWLNAFIGQKDDGYEAPESGSLFDISIPVNMPAWMKDFGFDKPKLLLQGSMDIRLSGRGEKDDAPGSTKDNLFPSPTLDYDPSFMVKGKIGPYITVEVNNVESGLGVKNQIRVVYEESYKNEFEDYILQRVEAGSTSLSLAGTELTGYSENHQGLFGIKADWKLGDWRLTTIASQDGGSQEEYTINASESTTEFQIQDKQFLSYRYYFLNHEARTNYINAGVAGRSTSSYAATGLKVYKRSAVNTSTDVFENLIVVYETPSGSKIEKKVERMVEIPSTDYSYDSRTGILKVNGVTRNTLLAASWSDDGTGRVGTTIRAGSKIVLIQWDATLSDLTDIDKLMLRNVYSVGISDGSSSGFVLRLKDKSGISENYLKTLGVADSTTGTPLVNDGSVFKKDASGAYTGEMWLPCRPASWYTGSNAAALARQNCLEPFRNVESSSSMAQLYTTPIYNLSRYVSRYHFESVGKRRSSTISVRDPSSSYSVSAGSCMDISEGSEKLKAGSEVLVRDQDYEVNYELGQIELLSARALDPNKEITVTFECSPAFEIENKVLLGARAELPLTHYGFGEGSIFGVTALYKS
;
A
#
# COMPACT_ATOMS: atom_id res chain seq x y z
N MET A 1 -20.28 39.57 -1.06
CA MET A 1 -21.02 39.15 0.14
C MET A 1 -21.35 37.69 -0.05
N ASN A 2 -20.67 36.82 0.71
CA ASN A 2 -20.61 35.37 0.50
C ASN A 2 -21.85 34.67 1.03
N TRP A 3 -22.39 33.73 0.26
CA TRP A 3 -23.22 32.63 0.77
C TRP A 3 -22.46 31.33 0.51
N ARG A 4 -22.13 30.61 1.59
CA ARG A 4 -21.51 29.28 1.57
C ARG A 4 -22.42 28.33 2.35
N PHE A 5 -22.91 27.29 1.69
CA PHE A 5 -23.44 26.09 2.32
C PHE A 5 -22.27 25.18 2.70
N ALA A 6 -22.24 24.71 3.95
CA ALA A 6 -21.36 23.63 4.40
C ALA A 6 -22.17 22.74 5.32
N THR A 7 -22.43 21.51 4.87
CA THR A 7 -23.10 20.46 5.62
C THR A 7 -22.02 19.56 6.25
N LYS A 8 -21.96 19.53 7.58
CA LYS A 8 -21.28 18.48 8.36
C LYS A 8 -22.23 18.08 9.49
N ILE A 9 -22.66 16.83 9.51
CA ILE A 9 -23.38 16.23 10.65
C ILE A 9 -22.47 15.13 11.18
N SER A 10 -21.89 15.36 12.36
CA SER A 10 -21.24 14.32 13.15
C SER A 10 -22.22 13.81 14.21
N LEU A 11 -22.48 12.50 14.21
CA LEU A 11 -23.14 11.81 15.31
C LEU A 11 -22.18 11.72 16.50
N LEU A 12 -22.48 12.43 17.59
CA LEU A 12 -22.02 12.07 18.93
C LEU A 12 -22.92 12.78 19.97
N GLY A 13 -23.75 12.01 20.68
CA GLY A 13 -24.51 12.54 21.82
C GLY A 13 -25.69 11.68 22.25
N ALA A 14 -25.45 10.70 23.14
CA ALA A 14 -26.22 10.36 24.35
C ALA A 14 -25.89 8.93 24.83
N VAL A 15 -25.70 8.58 26.11
CA VAL A 15 -25.54 9.28 27.39
C VAL A 15 -24.88 8.25 28.34
N VAL A 16 -23.99 8.75 29.19
CA VAL A 16 -23.30 8.10 30.33
C VAL A 16 -24.26 7.95 31.52
N ALA A 17 -24.24 6.82 32.23
CA ALA A 17 -24.72 6.74 33.62
C ALA A 17 -24.04 5.61 34.44
N LEU A 18 -23.66 6.00 35.67
CA LEU A 18 -23.19 5.24 36.85
C LEU A 18 -21.72 4.79 36.96
N ALA A 19 -20.95 5.62 37.67
CA ALA A 19 -19.87 5.18 38.57
C ALA A 19 -20.09 5.82 39.96
N PHE A 20 -20.26 5.01 41.01
CA PHE A 20 -20.35 5.45 42.41
C PHE A 20 -18.96 5.43 43.05
N VAL A 21 -18.57 6.55 43.69
CA VAL A 21 -17.39 6.66 44.56
C VAL A 21 -17.86 6.70 46.01
N LEU A 22 -17.28 5.85 46.86
CA LEU A 22 -17.47 5.82 48.31
C LEU A 22 -16.13 6.09 49.01
N THR A 23 -16.13 6.93 50.05
CA THR A 23 -15.18 6.91 51.18
C THR A 23 -15.70 7.84 52.32
N PRO A 24 -15.26 7.69 53.58
CA PRO A 24 -16.17 7.33 54.69
C PRO A 24 -16.18 8.32 55.87
N ALA A 25 -17.07 8.09 56.85
CA ALA A 25 -16.91 8.58 58.23
C ALA A 25 -17.53 7.61 59.26
N GLN A 26 -16.82 7.49 60.38
CA GLN A 26 -16.85 6.47 61.45
C GLN A 26 -18.12 6.42 62.32
N GLU A 27 -18.46 5.25 62.89
CA GLU A 27 -18.34 5.02 64.34
C GLU A 27 -18.34 3.52 64.76
N SER A 28 -17.46 3.27 65.75
CA SER A 28 -17.35 2.25 66.83
C SER A 28 -17.38 0.72 66.62
N ALA A 29 -16.44 0.12 67.37
CA ALA A 29 -16.06 -1.28 67.61
C ALA A 29 -17.22 -2.23 68.01
N GLN A 30 -17.13 -3.57 67.91
CA GLN A 30 -16.16 -4.38 68.65
C GLN A 30 -16.31 -5.90 68.34
N ASP A 31 -15.14 -6.56 68.22
CA ASP A 31 -14.77 -7.96 68.52
C ASP A 31 -15.40 -9.22 67.87
N SER A 32 -14.43 -10.03 67.40
CA SER A 32 -14.28 -11.49 67.52
C SER A 32 -14.69 -12.42 66.36
N VAL A 33 -13.66 -13.10 65.84
CA VAL A 33 -13.69 -14.34 65.04
C VAL A 33 -13.46 -15.49 66.05
N PRO A 34 -14.13 -16.67 65.96
CA PRO A 34 -13.56 -17.78 65.19
C PRO A 34 -14.57 -18.57 64.32
N ALA A 35 -13.98 -19.27 63.35
CA ALA A 35 -14.61 -20.05 62.29
C ALA A 35 -15.44 -21.25 62.75
N ALA A 36 -16.54 -21.56 62.03
CA ALA A 36 -16.87 -22.89 61.48
C ALA A 36 -18.26 -22.89 60.77
N ASP A 37 -18.28 -23.54 59.60
CA ASP A 37 -19.37 -24.32 58.97
C ASP A 37 -20.76 -23.73 58.62
N SER A 38 -20.94 -23.64 57.29
CA SER A 38 -22.09 -24.06 56.47
C SER A 38 -23.53 -23.78 56.93
N THR A 39 -24.23 -22.89 56.22
CA THR A 39 -25.47 -23.15 55.44
C THR A 39 -26.08 -21.82 54.97
N HIS A 40 -25.93 -21.50 53.69
CA HIS A 40 -26.66 -20.39 53.07
C HIS A 40 -28.11 -20.82 52.76
N PHE A 41 -29.07 -20.18 53.42
CA PHE A 41 -30.46 -20.19 52.97
C PHE A 41 -30.57 -19.35 51.68
N ALA A 42 -30.91 -19.99 50.57
CA ALA A 42 -31.22 -19.29 49.33
C ALA A 42 -32.56 -18.55 49.46
N VAL A 43 -32.56 -17.26 49.12
CA VAL A 43 -33.76 -16.44 49.00
C VAL A 43 -34.65 -17.02 47.89
N GLN A 44 -35.87 -17.43 48.25
CA GLN A 44 -36.85 -17.94 47.31
C GLN A 44 -37.52 -16.75 46.59
N TYR A 45 -37.13 -16.50 45.33
CA TYR A 45 -37.76 -15.49 44.50
C TYR A 45 -39.21 -15.88 44.18
N ILE A 46 -40.16 -14.98 44.43
CA ILE A 46 -41.52 -15.07 43.91
C ILE A 46 -41.42 -14.97 42.37
N PRO A 47 -41.91 -15.94 41.59
CA PRO A 47 -41.86 -15.84 40.13
C PRO A 47 -42.71 -14.66 39.67
N LEU A 48 -42.15 -13.85 38.76
CA LEU A 48 -42.87 -12.76 38.11
C LEU A 48 -44.09 -13.32 37.36
N PRO A 49 -45.22 -12.60 37.33
CA PRO A 49 -46.38 -13.05 36.56
C PRO A 49 -46.06 -13.13 35.06
N PRO A 50 -46.64 -14.09 34.32
CA PRO A 50 -46.27 -14.38 32.93
C PRO A 50 -46.38 -13.18 31.97
N ASN A 51 -47.27 -12.23 32.25
CA ASN A 51 -47.47 -11.03 31.44
C ASN A 51 -46.28 -10.04 31.46
N VAL A 52 -45.34 -10.18 32.40
CA VAL A 52 -44.13 -9.34 32.49
C VAL A 52 -43.03 -9.88 31.57
N THR A 53 -43.06 -11.18 31.26
CA THR A 53 -42.13 -11.83 30.32
C THR A 53 -42.91 -12.80 29.42
N PRO A 54 -43.80 -12.27 28.56
CA PRO A 54 -44.82 -13.05 27.85
C PRO A 54 -44.22 -14.18 26.98
N LEU A 55 -43.01 -13.99 26.48
CA LEU A 55 -42.40 -14.92 25.53
C LEU A 55 -41.44 -15.94 26.19
N ASN A 56 -41.16 -15.84 27.50
CA ASN A 56 -40.29 -16.79 28.21
C ASN A 56 -40.83 -18.23 28.23
N GLY A 57 -42.15 -18.41 28.08
CA GLY A 57 -42.79 -19.72 27.97
C GLY A 57 -42.45 -20.50 26.69
N LEU A 58 -41.85 -19.83 25.70
CA LEU A 58 -41.39 -20.43 24.44
C LEU A 58 -40.01 -21.08 24.55
N LEU A 59 -39.27 -20.84 25.64
CA LEU A 59 -38.00 -21.50 25.91
C LEU A 59 -38.26 -22.96 26.37
N PRO A 60 -37.46 -23.94 25.91
CA PRO A 60 -37.58 -25.30 26.40
C PRO A 60 -37.32 -25.33 27.91
N ALA A 61 -38.27 -25.89 28.68
CA ALA A 61 -38.12 -26.08 30.12
C ALA A 61 -37.11 -27.20 30.37
N GLY A 62 -35.82 -26.84 30.43
CA GLY A 62 -34.73 -27.80 30.60
C GLY A 62 -33.47 -27.11 31.10
N GLY A 63 -33.45 -26.73 32.38
CA GLY A 63 -32.23 -26.28 33.05
C GLY A 63 -31.41 -27.46 33.58
N VAL A 64 -30.10 -27.28 33.70
CA VAL A 64 -29.19 -28.23 34.36
C VAL A 64 -29.65 -28.43 35.81
N GLY A 65 -30.16 -29.62 36.13
CA GLY A 65 -30.63 -30.00 37.46
C GLY A 65 -32.08 -30.48 37.56
N GLN A 66 -32.90 -30.37 36.51
CA GLN A 66 -34.23 -30.97 36.49
C GLN A 66 -34.19 -32.39 35.93
N THR A 67 -34.44 -33.38 36.80
CA THR A 67 -34.58 -34.78 36.41
C THR A 67 -35.77 -34.96 35.47
N ASN A 68 -35.52 -35.67 34.37
CA ASN A 68 -36.40 -35.85 33.21
C ASN A 68 -37.62 -36.78 33.46
N ALA A 69 -38.18 -36.78 34.68
CA ALA A 69 -39.30 -37.64 35.04
C ALA A 69 -40.38 -36.80 35.73
N ILE A 70 -41.55 -36.76 35.08
CA ILE A 70 -42.82 -36.18 35.54
C ILE A 70 -42.93 -34.66 35.35
N LEU A 71 -43.06 -34.24 34.08
CA LEU A 71 -43.98 -33.21 33.56
C LEU A 71 -43.63 -32.96 32.09
N LYS A 72 -44.18 -33.76 31.17
CA LYS A 72 -44.22 -33.36 29.75
C LYS A 72 -44.96 -32.01 29.68
N GLN A 73 -44.46 -31.08 28.85
CA GLN A 73 -45.18 -29.81 28.58
C GLN A 73 -46.67 -30.13 28.35
N PRO A 74 -47.60 -29.40 29.00
CA PRO A 74 -49.02 -29.67 28.86
C PRO A 74 -49.40 -29.48 27.40
N ARG A 75 -49.77 -30.59 26.73
CA ARG A 75 -50.35 -30.55 25.38
C ARG A 75 -51.63 -29.71 25.45
N GLY A 76 -51.69 -28.64 24.66
CA GLY A 76 -52.84 -27.74 24.61
C GLY A 76 -52.50 -26.24 24.66
N LYS A 77 -51.26 -25.84 24.98
CA LYS A 77 -50.86 -24.42 24.93
C LYS A 77 -50.68 -23.94 23.49
N VAL A 78 -51.37 -22.88 23.11
CA VAL A 78 -51.30 -22.22 21.80
C VAL A 78 -51.03 -20.74 22.01
N TYR A 79 -50.12 -20.18 21.24
CA TYR A 79 -49.83 -18.75 21.24
C TYR A 79 -50.49 -18.09 20.04
N SER A 80 -51.34 -17.10 20.26
CA SER A 80 -51.93 -16.29 19.19
C SER A 80 -51.27 -14.91 19.16
N HIS A 81 -51.00 -14.42 17.95
CA HIS A 81 -50.40 -13.12 17.71
C HIS A 81 -51.35 -12.32 16.82
N ASP A 82 -51.83 -11.18 17.30
CA ASP A 82 -52.71 -10.30 16.54
C ASP A 82 -52.05 -8.92 16.36
N ILE A 83 -52.01 -8.45 15.11
CA ILE A 83 -51.34 -7.20 14.73
C ILE A 83 -52.41 -6.18 14.38
N ASN A 84 -52.46 -5.09 15.15
CA ASN A 84 -53.33 -3.97 14.83
C ASN A 84 -52.55 -2.90 14.04
N PHE A 85 -52.84 -2.83 12.75
CA PHE A 85 -52.13 -1.96 11.80
C PHE A 85 -52.50 -0.47 11.91
N GLU A 86 -53.59 -0.10 12.58
CA GLU A 86 -53.94 1.31 12.82
C GLU A 86 -53.06 1.93 13.92
N ASN A 87 -52.79 1.17 14.98
CA ASN A 87 -52.06 1.64 16.15
C ASN A 87 -50.62 1.11 16.24
N ARG A 88 -50.22 0.17 15.36
CA ARG A 88 -48.88 -0.47 15.28
C ARG A 88 -48.51 -1.28 16.53
N ASP A 89 -49.49 -1.64 17.33
CA ASP A 89 -49.36 -2.53 18.47
C ASP A 89 -49.54 -3.99 18.05
N LEU A 90 -48.89 -4.88 18.81
CA LEU A 90 -48.99 -6.32 18.66
C LEU A 90 -49.50 -6.91 19.97
N GLU A 91 -50.57 -7.68 19.88
CA GLU A 91 -51.12 -8.43 21.00
C GLU A 91 -50.67 -9.89 20.93
N VAL A 92 -50.15 -10.40 22.05
CA VAL A 92 -49.76 -11.80 22.21
C VAL A 92 -50.62 -12.41 23.31
N LYS A 93 -51.24 -13.55 23.03
CA LYS A 93 -51.99 -14.33 24.03
C LYS A 93 -51.48 -15.74 24.11
N GLU A 94 -51.48 -16.30 25.32
CA GLU A 94 -51.37 -17.74 25.53
C GLU A 94 -52.76 -18.28 25.84
N GLU A 95 -53.21 -19.24 25.05
CA GLU A 95 -54.47 -19.95 25.24
C GLU A 95 -54.19 -21.42 25.56
N TYR A 96 -54.99 -22.00 26.47
CA TYR A 96 -55.01 -23.43 26.72
C TYR A 96 -56.22 -24.06 26.03
N VAL A 97 -55.95 -24.94 25.08
CA VAL A 97 -56.94 -25.76 24.38
C VAL A 97 -57.12 -27.08 25.12
N ASN A 98 -58.32 -27.32 25.63
CA ASN A 98 -58.65 -28.61 26.22
C ASN A 98 -58.70 -29.69 25.13
N GLY A 99 -57.81 -30.69 25.21
CA GLY A 99 -57.70 -31.74 24.19
C GLY A 99 -58.94 -32.63 24.00
N ILE A 100 -59.90 -32.60 24.93
CA ILE A 100 -61.12 -33.42 24.89
C ILE A 100 -62.33 -32.59 24.44
N THR A 101 -62.55 -31.40 25.02
CA THR A 101 -63.70 -30.54 24.69
C THR A 101 -63.44 -29.55 23.56
N ARG A 102 -62.16 -29.32 23.21
CA ARG A 102 -61.66 -28.31 22.24
C ARG A 102 -61.95 -26.86 22.63
N ASP A 103 -62.42 -26.60 23.85
CA ASP A 103 -62.60 -25.24 24.34
C ASP A 103 -61.24 -24.56 24.58
N THR A 104 -61.14 -23.27 24.24
CA THR A 104 -59.98 -22.41 24.49
C THR A 104 -60.18 -21.59 25.76
N LEU A 105 -59.18 -21.58 26.64
CA LEU A 105 -59.14 -20.73 27.83
C LEU A 105 -57.93 -19.79 27.72
N GLU A 106 -58.17 -18.46 27.72
CA GLU A 106 -57.10 -17.46 27.74
C GLU A 106 -56.37 -17.50 29.08
N MET A 107 -55.05 -17.73 29.05
CA MET A 107 -54.19 -17.85 30.23
C MET A 107 -53.60 -16.50 30.61
N TRP A 108 -53.13 -15.73 29.62
CA TRP A 108 -52.69 -14.35 29.77
C TRP A 108 -52.65 -13.67 28.40
N GLN A 109 -52.67 -12.33 28.43
CA GLN A 109 -52.50 -11.45 27.29
C GLN A 109 -51.45 -10.38 27.60
N ALA A 110 -50.62 -10.04 26.62
CA ALA A 110 -49.67 -8.94 26.67
C ALA A 110 -49.73 -8.14 25.37
N THR A 111 -49.59 -6.82 25.46
CA THR A 111 -49.61 -5.93 24.30
C THR A 111 -48.25 -5.23 24.19
N TYR A 112 -47.63 -5.37 23.03
CA TYR A 112 -46.42 -4.67 22.64
C TYR A 112 -46.82 -3.36 21.93
N PRO A 113 -46.33 -2.20 22.38
CA PRO A 113 -46.68 -0.91 21.78
C PRO A 113 -46.03 -0.70 20.40
N GLU A 114 -44.97 -1.44 20.08
CA GLU A 114 -44.31 -1.41 18.77
C GLU A 114 -43.87 -2.82 18.36
N LEU A 115 -44.04 -3.15 17.07
CA LEU A 115 -43.59 -4.42 16.51
C LEU A 115 -42.08 -4.69 16.71
N ALA A 116 -41.27 -3.63 16.73
CA ALA A 116 -39.82 -3.74 16.93
C ALA A 116 -39.46 -4.36 18.29
N LEU A 117 -40.20 -4.03 19.36
CA LEU A 117 -39.97 -4.55 20.70
C LEU A 117 -40.26 -6.06 20.78
N TYR A 118 -41.36 -6.50 20.14
CA TYR A 118 -41.67 -7.92 20.02
C TYR A 118 -40.61 -8.69 19.22
N VAL A 119 -40.16 -8.11 18.10
CA VAL A 119 -39.13 -8.72 17.26
C VAL A 119 -37.80 -8.86 18.02
N MET A 120 -37.41 -7.85 18.81
CA MET A 120 -36.22 -7.93 19.67
C MET A 120 -36.35 -9.03 20.72
N ASP A 121 -37.48 -9.13 21.44
CA ASP A 121 -37.69 -10.22 22.41
C ASP A 121 -37.65 -11.61 21.74
N MET A 122 -38.20 -11.76 20.53
CA MET A 122 -38.13 -13.01 19.77
C MET A 122 -36.70 -13.37 19.33
N TYR A 123 -35.89 -12.37 18.96
CA TYR A 123 -34.47 -12.58 18.67
C TYR A 123 -33.69 -13.03 19.91
N ASP A 124 -33.93 -12.38 21.05
CA ASP A 124 -33.28 -12.76 22.31
C ASP A 124 -33.65 -14.18 22.74
N ILE A 125 -34.90 -14.60 22.53
CA ILE A 125 -35.36 -15.97 22.78
C ILE A 125 -34.74 -16.96 21.81
N GLY A 126 -34.66 -16.61 20.52
CA GLY A 126 -33.99 -17.43 19.50
C GLY A 126 -32.51 -17.65 19.85
N PHE A 127 -31.82 -16.59 20.24
CA PHE A 127 -30.43 -16.64 20.67
C PHE A 127 -30.26 -17.46 21.94
N ASN A 128 -31.09 -17.23 22.97
CA ASN A 128 -31.06 -18.00 24.22
C ASN A 128 -31.34 -19.48 23.99
N ARG A 129 -32.24 -19.83 23.06
CA ARG A 129 -32.53 -21.22 22.68
C ARG A 129 -31.35 -21.87 21.98
N LEU A 130 -30.68 -21.17 21.07
CA LEU A 130 -29.45 -21.65 20.41
C LEU A 130 -28.33 -21.87 21.45
N TRP A 131 -28.18 -20.94 22.39
CA TRP A 131 -27.22 -21.04 23.50
C TRP A 131 -27.52 -22.23 24.43
N LEU A 132 -28.78 -22.39 24.86
CA LEU A 132 -29.22 -23.51 25.70
C LEU A 132 -29.05 -24.87 25.00
N ASN A 133 -29.42 -24.95 23.72
CA ASN A 133 -29.24 -26.17 22.93
C ASN A 133 -27.76 -26.54 22.76
N ALA A 134 -26.89 -25.54 22.54
CA ALA A 134 -25.44 -25.74 22.48
C ALA A 134 -24.83 -26.17 23.83
N PHE A 135 -25.39 -25.68 24.95
CA PHE A 135 -24.88 -25.97 26.30
C PHE A 135 -25.35 -27.33 26.85
N ILE A 136 -26.56 -27.78 26.50
CA ILE A 136 -27.17 -29.02 27.03
C ILE A 136 -26.81 -30.24 26.16
N GLY A 137 -26.23 -30.04 24.97
CA GLY A 137 -25.73 -31.12 24.12
C GLY A 137 -26.82 -32.08 23.64
N GLN A 138 -28.08 -31.62 23.58
CA GLN A 138 -29.15 -32.40 22.95
C GLN A 138 -28.90 -32.44 21.43
N LYS A 139 -28.89 -33.65 20.86
CA LYS A 139 -28.98 -33.85 19.42
C LYS A 139 -30.31 -33.29 18.93
N ASP A 140 -30.26 -32.53 17.84
CA ASP A 140 -31.39 -31.97 17.12
C ASP A 140 -32.38 -33.07 16.69
N ASP A 141 -33.32 -33.40 17.56
CA ASP A 141 -34.53 -34.14 17.19
C ASP A 141 -35.70 -33.16 17.13
N GLY A 142 -35.97 -32.64 15.92
CA GLY A 142 -37.28 -32.05 15.62
C GLY A 142 -37.33 -30.72 14.87
N TYR A 143 -36.32 -30.37 14.06
CA TYR A 143 -36.54 -29.43 12.96
C TYR A 143 -36.51 -30.21 11.64
N GLU A 144 -37.66 -30.73 11.22
CA GLU A 144 -37.82 -31.17 9.82
C GLU A 144 -37.85 -29.90 8.97
N ALA A 145 -36.78 -29.69 8.20
CA ALA A 145 -36.75 -28.66 7.17
C ALA A 145 -37.91 -28.88 6.20
N PRO A 146 -38.72 -27.86 5.87
CA PRO A 146 -39.74 -28.00 4.84
C PRO A 146 -39.08 -28.43 3.53
N GLU A 147 -39.69 -29.39 2.81
CA GLU A 147 -39.15 -30.07 1.62
C GLU A 147 -38.81 -29.15 0.42
N SER A 148 -38.89 -27.83 0.56
CA SER A 148 -38.33 -26.88 -0.39
C SER A 148 -37.86 -25.61 0.32
N GLY A 149 -36.54 -25.42 0.44
CA GLY A 149 -35.99 -24.12 0.84
C GLY A 149 -34.67 -24.25 1.58
N SER A 150 -33.60 -23.76 0.95
CA SER A 150 -32.33 -23.44 1.61
C SER A 150 -32.56 -22.56 2.84
N LEU A 151 -31.71 -22.70 3.87
CA LEU A 151 -31.66 -21.86 5.09
C LEU A 151 -31.50 -20.34 4.82
N PHE A 152 -31.36 -19.92 3.57
CA PHE A 152 -31.11 -18.54 3.15
C PHE A 152 -32.20 -17.93 2.27
N ASP A 153 -33.40 -18.52 2.18
CA ASP A 153 -34.52 -17.88 1.46
C ASP A 153 -35.26 -16.87 2.37
N ILE A 154 -34.74 -15.63 2.44
CA ILE A 154 -35.39 -14.53 3.14
C ILE A 154 -36.47 -13.96 2.21
N SER A 155 -37.70 -14.46 2.31
CA SER A 155 -38.85 -13.79 1.72
C SER A 155 -39.16 -12.53 2.53
N ILE A 156 -38.85 -11.34 2.02
CA ILE A 156 -39.17 -10.07 2.71
C ILE A 156 -40.68 -9.80 2.55
N PRO A 157 -41.50 -9.81 3.63
CA PRO A 157 -42.92 -9.50 3.53
C PRO A 157 -43.11 -7.99 3.44
N VAL A 158 -42.97 -7.41 2.24
CA VAL A 158 -43.24 -5.99 2.00
C VAL A 158 -44.73 -5.82 1.68
N ASN A 159 -45.47 -5.04 2.46
CA ASN A 159 -46.82 -4.62 2.07
C ASN A 159 -46.68 -3.40 1.15
N MET A 160 -46.95 -3.58 -0.15
CA MET A 160 -46.65 -2.55 -1.14
C MET A 160 -47.64 -1.36 -1.04
N PRO A 161 -47.16 -0.10 -1.05
CA PRO A 161 -48.01 1.08 -1.13
C PRO A 161 -48.81 1.08 -2.45
N ALA A 162 -49.99 1.72 -2.46
CA ALA A 162 -50.96 1.64 -3.56
C ALA A 162 -50.37 1.97 -4.95
N TRP A 163 -49.51 2.99 -5.03
CA TRP A 163 -48.83 3.40 -6.26
C TRP A 163 -47.93 2.32 -6.87
N MET A 164 -47.50 1.32 -6.09
CA MET A 164 -46.64 0.22 -6.52
C MET A 164 -47.47 -1.00 -7.00
N LYS A 165 -48.71 -1.15 -6.53
CA LYS A 165 -49.64 -2.16 -7.06
C LYS A 165 -50.14 -1.80 -8.45
N ASP A 166 -50.34 -0.50 -8.71
CA ASP A 166 -50.78 0.03 -10.01
C ASP A 166 -49.74 -0.17 -11.13
N PHE A 167 -48.48 -0.47 -10.78
CA PHE A 167 -47.38 -0.76 -11.70
C PHE A 167 -47.08 -2.26 -11.91
N GLY A 168 -47.87 -3.16 -11.31
CA GLY A 168 -47.77 -4.61 -11.57
C GLY A 168 -46.56 -5.32 -10.94
N PHE A 169 -46.01 -4.81 -9.83
CA PHE A 169 -44.87 -5.45 -9.16
C PHE A 169 -45.32 -6.73 -8.39
N ASP A 170 -44.79 -7.89 -8.80
CA ASP A 170 -44.87 -9.15 -8.03
C ASP A 170 -43.92 -9.14 -6.83
N LYS A 171 -44.16 -10.04 -5.85
CA LYS A 171 -43.28 -10.21 -4.68
C LYS A 171 -41.82 -10.38 -5.13
N PRO A 172 -40.89 -9.57 -4.62
CA PRO A 172 -39.49 -9.68 -5.01
C PRO A 172 -38.94 -11.05 -4.62
N LYS A 173 -38.35 -11.75 -5.59
CA LYS A 173 -37.62 -13.00 -5.35
C LYS A 173 -36.13 -12.67 -5.43
N LEU A 174 -35.44 -12.74 -4.30
CA LEU A 174 -34.00 -12.51 -4.21
C LEU A 174 -33.31 -13.86 -4.01
N LEU A 175 -32.42 -14.24 -4.92
CA LEU A 175 -31.54 -15.37 -4.76
C LEU A 175 -30.23 -14.86 -4.15
N LEU A 176 -29.97 -15.19 -2.90
CA LEU A 176 -28.70 -14.93 -2.22
C LEU A 176 -27.81 -16.17 -2.31
N GLN A 177 -26.62 -16.02 -2.90
CA GLN A 177 -25.60 -17.06 -2.98
C GLN A 177 -24.29 -16.50 -2.44
N GLY A 178 -23.68 -17.13 -1.43
CA GLY A 178 -22.45 -16.60 -0.84
C GLY A 178 -22.00 -17.35 0.41
N SER A 179 -20.88 -16.91 0.95
CA SER A 179 -20.32 -17.32 2.24
C SER A 179 -20.03 -16.10 3.09
N MET A 180 -20.24 -16.21 4.39
CA MET A 180 -19.99 -15.13 5.34
C MET A 180 -19.07 -15.68 6.42
N ASP A 181 -17.86 -15.14 6.54
CA ASP A 181 -16.94 -15.50 7.62
C ASP A 181 -16.98 -14.40 8.70
N ILE A 182 -17.21 -14.82 9.94
CA ILE A 182 -17.23 -13.95 11.11
C ILE A 182 -16.27 -14.55 12.13
N ARG A 183 -15.17 -13.84 12.40
CA ARG A 183 -14.13 -14.31 13.33
C ARG A 183 -14.04 -13.35 14.50
N LEU A 184 -14.56 -13.79 15.64
CA LEU A 184 -14.28 -13.13 16.91
C LEU A 184 -13.00 -13.73 17.50
N SER A 185 -11.93 -12.94 17.48
CA SER A 185 -10.64 -13.31 18.05
C SER A 185 -10.34 -12.47 19.29
N GLY A 186 -9.53 -13.01 20.20
CA GLY A 186 -9.09 -12.31 21.39
C GLY A 186 -7.64 -12.69 21.67
N ARG A 187 -6.75 -11.70 21.73
CA ARG A 187 -5.33 -11.92 21.97
C ARG A 187 -4.90 -11.29 23.29
N GLY A 188 -4.51 -12.14 24.24
CA GLY A 188 -3.80 -11.73 25.46
C GLY A 188 -2.30 -11.84 25.24
N GLU A 189 -1.54 -10.92 25.81
CA GLU A 189 -0.07 -10.93 25.78
C GLU A 189 0.45 -10.78 27.21
N LYS A 190 1.40 -11.63 27.58
CA LYS A 190 2.08 -11.61 28.87
C LYS A 190 3.57 -11.48 28.61
N ASP A 191 4.21 -10.51 29.25
CA ASP A 191 5.62 -10.21 29.06
C ASP A 191 6.36 -10.31 30.39
N ASP A 192 7.08 -11.43 30.58
CA ASP A 192 7.78 -11.75 31.82
C ASP A 192 9.10 -10.97 32.01
N ALA A 193 9.36 -9.92 31.21
CA ALA A 193 10.56 -9.10 31.34
C ALA A 193 10.54 -8.22 32.63
N PRO A 194 11.64 -8.13 33.39
CA PRO A 194 11.70 -7.31 34.60
C PRO A 194 11.41 -5.83 34.32
N GLY A 195 10.31 -5.30 34.88
CA GLY A 195 9.87 -3.92 34.68
C GLY A 195 8.90 -3.71 33.51
N SER A 196 8.45 -4.78 32.84
CA SER A 196 7.39 -4.66 31.82
C SER A 196 6.06 -4.31 32.46
N THR A 197 5.38 -3.31 31.90
CA THR A 197 3.98 -2.97 32.21
C THR A 197 3.01 -3.51 31.16
N LYS A 198 3.50 -4.31 30.21
CA LYS A 198 2.75 -4.85 29.07
C LYS A 198 2.13 -6.22 29.37
N ASP A 199 1.63 -6.40 30.58
CA ASP A 199 0.79 -7.55 30.89
C ASP A 199 -0.66 -7.19 30.53
N ASN A 200 -1.11 -7.64 29.36
CA ASN A 200 -2.49 -7.52 28.96
C ASN A 200 -3.15 -8.91 28.98
N LEU A 201 -3.47 -9.35 30.21
CA LEU A 201 -4.16 -10.62 30.50
C LEU A 201 -5.62 -10.62 30.03
N PHE A 202 -6.19 -9.45 29.75
CA PHE A 202 -7.53 -9.31 29.16
C PHE A 202 -7.41 -9.08 27.65
N PRO A 203 -7.81 -10.06 26.81
CA PRO A 203 -7.76 -9.89 25.37
C PRO A 203 -8.74 -8.79 24.92
N SER A 204 -8.28 -7.85 24.10
CA SER A 204 -9.20 -6.99 23.36
C SER A 204 -9.92 -7.85 22.31
N PRO A 205 -11.26 -7.91 22.31
CA PRO A 205 -11.97 -8.65 21.28
C PRO A 205 -11.78 -7.93 19.94
N THR A 206 -11.29 -8.67 18.95
CA THR A 206 -11.20 -8.26 17.56
C THR A 206 -12.27 -9.03 16.80
N LEU A 207 -13.15 -8.31 16.11
CA LEU A 207 -14.19 -8.88 15.27
C LEU A 207 -13.78 -8.66 13.82
N ASP A 208 -13.38 -9.73 13.14
CA ASP A 208 -13.14 -9.73 11.70
C ASP A 208 -14.43 -10.20 11.00
N TYR A 209 -14.83 -9.48 9.97
CA TYR A 209 -16.11 -9.64 9.28
C TYR A 209 -15.89 -9.58 7.76
N ASP A 210 -15.95 -10.74 7.11
CA ASP A 210 -15.60 -10.92 5.71
C ASP A 210 -16.80 -11.53 4.94
N PRO A 211 -17.77 -10.71 4.49
CA PRO A 211 -18.92 -11.19 3.72
C PRO A 211 -18.56 -11.32 2.24
N SER A 212 -18.78 -12.51 1.65
CA SER A 212 -18.74 -12.71 0.21
C SER A 212 -20.08 -13.23 -0.30
N PHE A 213 -20.80 -12.41 -1.05
CA PHE A 213 -22.11 -12.80 -1.57
C PHE A 213 -22.42 -12.18 -2.93
N MET A 214 -23.20 -12.93 -3.69
CA MET A 214 -23.89 -12.53 -4.89
C MET A 214 -25.38 -12.59 -4.63
N VAL A 215 -26.07 -11.46 -4.74
CA VAL A 215 -27.52 -11.37 -4.74
C VAL A 215 -27.97 -11.10 -6.17
N LYS A 216 -28.86 -11.95 -6.68
CA LYS A 216 -29.59 -11.67 -7.91
C LYS A 216 -31.07 -11.84 -7.67
N GLY A 217 -31.86 -10.83 -8.00
CA GLY A 217 -33.29 -10.90 -7.82
C GLY A 217 -34.07 -10.06 -8.80
N LYS A 218 -35.31 -10.47 -9.03
CA LYS A 218 -36.27 -9.71 -9.83
C LYS A 218 -37.34 -9.12 -8.92
N ILE A 219 -37.61 -7.83 -9.12
CA ILE A 219 -38.68 -7.08 -8.44
C ILE A 219 -39.76 -6.80 -9.48
N GLY A 220 -40.83 -7.57 -9.46
CA GLY A 220 -41.80 -7.59 -10.55
C GLY A 220 -41.20 -8.04 -11.89
N PRO A 221 -41.87 -7.73 -13.02
CA PRO A 221 -41.41 -8.12 -14.35
C PRO A 221 -40.13 -7.38 -14.77
N TYR A 222 -40.08 -6.06 -14.60
CA TYR A 222 -39.12 -5.20 -15.31
C TYR A 222 -37.83 -4.88 -14.56
N ILE A 223 -37.77 -5.05 -13.23
CA ILE A 223 -36.60 -4.64 -12.42
C ILE A 223 -35.77 -5.86 -12.04
N THR A 224 -34.50 -5.85 -12.41
CA THR A 224 -33.49 -6.83 -11.99
C THR A 224 -32.45 -6.14 -11.12
N VAL A 225 -32.24 -6.66 -9.91
CA VAL A 225 -31.23 -6.20 -8.96
C VAL A 225 -30.13 -7.25 -8.88
N GLU A 226 -28.90 -6.80 -9.07
CA GLU A 226 -27.69 -7.60 -8.97
C GLU A 226 -26.73 -6.91 -8.02
N VAL A 227 -26.37 -7.58 -6.92
CA VAL A 227 -25.35 -7.13 -5.99
C VAL A 227 -24.27 -8.19 -5.97
N ASN A 228 -23.05 -7.80 -6.30
CA ASN A 228 -21.90 -8.67 -6.26
C ASN A 228 -20.88 -8.08 -5.29
N ASN A 229 -20.61 -8.81 -4.21
CA ASN A 229 -19.62 -8.50 -3.21
C ASN A 229 -18.74 -9.74 -3.07
N VAL A 230 -17.69 -9.82 -3.87
CA VAL A 230 -16.74 -10.95 -3.84
C VAL A 230 -15.35 -10.38 -3.68
N GLU A 231 -14.66 -10.84 -2.64
CA GLU A 231 -13.24 -10.60 -2.48
C GLU A 231 -12.48 -11.46 -3.49
N SER A 232 -11.86 -10.83 -4.48
CA SER A 232 -11.04 -11.53 -5.47
C SER A 232 -9.74 -10.74 -5.69
N GLY A 233 -8.61 -11.37 -5.39
CA GLY A 233 -7.29 -10.76 -5.56
C GLY A 233 -7.01 -9.58 -4.62
N LEU A 234 -6.62 -8.44 -5.19
CA LEU A 234 -6.00 -7.30 -4.49
C LEU A 234 -6.99 -6.26 -3.94
N GLY A 235 -8.30 -6.54 -3.91
CA GLY A 235 -9.28 -5.63 -3.34
C GLY A 235 -10.73 -6.13 -3.39
N VAL A 236 -11.61 -5.46 -2.63
CA VAL A 236 -13.05 -5.74 -2.58
C VAL A 236 -13.74 -5.08 -3.78
N LYS A 237 -14.31 -5.87 -4.70
CA LYS A 237 -15.11 -5.38 -5.83
C LYS A 237 -16.59 -5.34 -5.42
N ASN A 238 -17.05 -4.17 -4.96
CA ASN A 238 -18.46 -3.91 -4.64
C ASN A 238 -19.20 -3.43 -5.90
N GLN A 239 -19.95 -4.31 -6.55
CA GLN A 239 -20.77 -3.96 -7.71
C GLN A 239 -22.25 -4.04 -7.34
N ILE A 240 -22.98 -2.94 -7.56
CA ILE A 240 -24.42 -2.89 -7.40
C ILE A 240 -24.98 -2.46 -8.75
N ARG A 241 -25.82 -3.28 -9.37
CA ARG A 241 -26.46 -2.98 -10.65
C ARG A 241 -27.96 -3.22 -10.55
N VAL A 242 -28.73 -2.17 -10.82
CA VAL A 242 -30.18 -2.23 -10.92
C VAL A 242 -30.56 -1.91 -12.36
N VAL A 243 -31.22 -2.85 -13.02
CA VAL A 243 -31.65 -2.72 -14.41
C VAL A 243 -33.16 -2.72 -14.47
N TYR A 244 -33.73 -1.69 -15.07
CA TYR A 244 -35.11 -1.64 -15.53
C TYR A 244 -35.13 -1.87 -17.04
N GLU A 245 -35.73 -2.96 -17.50
CA GLU A 245 -35.81 -3.32 -18.93
C GLU A 245 -37.06 -4.14 -19.24
N GLU A 246 -37.39 -4.28 -20.52
CA GLU A 246 -38.52 -5.07 -20.97
C GLU A 246 -38.39 -6.55 -20.55
N SER A 247 -39.50 -7.16 -20.13
CA SER A 247 -39.50 -8.58 -19.72
C SER A 247 -39.58 -9.52 -20.90
N TYR A 248 -40.31 -9.10 -21.93
CA TYR A 248 -40.48 -9.80 -23.18
C TYR A 248 -40.03 -8.91 -24.34
N LYS A 249 -39.50 -9.54 -25.39
CA LYS A 249 -39.02 -8.84 -26.57
C LYS A 249 -40.14 -8.01 -27.21
N ASN A 250 -39.88 -6.72 -27.45
CA ASN A 250 -40.79 -5.73 -28.04
C ASN A 250 -41.96 -5.27 -27.14
N GLU A 251 -41.91 -5.52 -25.84
CA GLU A 251 -42.94 -5.03 -24.92
C GLU A 251 -42.83 -3.50 -24.74
N PHE A 252 -41.61 -2.96 -24.81
CA PHE A 252 -41.37 -1.52 -24.71
C PHE A 252 -41.33 -0.83 -26.08
N GLU A 253 -41.80 -1.45 -27.16
CA GLU A 253 -41.71 -0.91 -28.52
C GLU A 253 -42.25 0.53 -28.64
N ASP A 254 -43.40 0.79 -27.99
CA ASP A 254 -44.11 2.08 -27.97
C ASP A 254 -43.70 3.01 -26.82
N TYR A 255 -42.86 2.53 -25.89
CA TYR A 255 -42.46 3.30 -24.72
C TYR A 255 -41.28 4.22 -25.05
N ILE A 256 -41.31 5.45 -24.53
CA ILE A 256 -40.19 6.38 -24.72
C ILE A 256 -38.97 5.90 -23.93
N LEU A 257 -39.16 5.43 -22.70
CA LEU A 257 -38.08 4.91 -21.86
C LEU A 257 -37.92 3.40 -22.12
N GLN A 258 -36.76 3.01 -22.63
CA GLN A 258 -36.46 1.63 -23.01
C GLN A 258 -35.71 0.89 -21.90
N ARG A 259 -34.74 1.56 -21.28
CA ARG A 259 -33.87 0.92 -20.30
C ARG A 259 -33.31 1.94 -19.30
N VAL A 260 -33.26 1.58 -18.03
CA VAL A 260 -32.55 2.35 -17.00
C VAL A 260 -31.60 1.43 -16.27
N GLU A 261 -30.32 1.80 -16.22
CA GLU A 261 -29.32 1.15 -15.38
C GLU A 261 -28.90 2.12 -14.27
N ALA A 262 -28.95 1.66 -13.02
CA ALA A 262 -28.47 2.40 -11.87
C ALA A 262 -27.40 1.60 -11.11
N GLY A 263 -26.35 2.29 -10.65
CA GLY A 263 -25.19 1.71 -9.98
C GLY A 263 -24.02 1.51 -10.96
N SER A 264 -23.34 0.37 -10.89
CA SER A 264 -22.24 -0.01 -11.77
C SER A 264 -22.74 -0.16 -13.21
N THR A 265 -22.33 0.77 -14.07
CA THR A 265 -22.68 0.82 -15.49
C THR A 265 -21.44 1.00 -16.36
N SER A 266 -21.61 0.80 -17.65
CA SER A 266 -20.60 1.04 -18.69
C SER A 266 -21.22 1.88 -19.81
N LEU A 267 -20.38 2.66 -20.48
CA LEU A 267 -20.77 3.53 -21.58
C LEU A 267 -19.99 3.14 -22.83
N SER A 268 -20.70 2.67 -23.85
CA SER A 268 -20.13 2.38 -25.16
C SER A 268 -20.54 3.45 -26.18
N LEU A 269 -19.59 4.14 -26.80
CA LEU A 269 -19.83 5.22 -27.77
C LEU A 269 -19.15 4.89 -29.11
N ALA A 270 -19.85 4.18 -29.99
CA ALA A 270 -19.30 3.84 -31.30
C ALA A 270 -19.02 5.10 -32.15
N GLY A 271 -17.82 5.21 -32.72
CA GLY A 271 -17.48 6.24 -33.73
C GLY A 271 -17.18 7.65 -33.19
N THR A 272 -16.96 7.82 -31.88
CA THR A 272 -16.53 9.10 -31.26
C THR A 272 -15.03 9.21 -31.05
N GLU A 273 -14.22 8.45 -31.80
CA GLU A 273 -12.76 8.35 -31.63
C GLU A 273 -11.99 9.68 -31.68
N LEU A 274 -12.58 10.73 -32.26
CA LEU A 274 -11.97 12.07 -32.35
C LEU A 274 -12.00 12.89 -31.04
N THR A 275 -12.73 12.46 -30.00
CA THR A 275 -12.88 13.25 -28.76
C THR A 275 -11.87 12.90 -27.66
N GLY A 276 -10.98 11.92 -27.89
CA GLY A 276 -10.04 11.42 -26.88
C GLY A 276 -10.69 10.55 -25.80
N TYR A 277 -11.98 10.23 -25.93
CA TYR A 277 -12.71 9.34 -25.04
C TYR A 277 -12.68 7.90 -25.57
N SER A 278 -12.50 6.91 -24.68
CA SER A 278 -12.54 5.49 -25.06
C SER A 278 -13.93 5.13 -25.58
N GLU A 279 -14.00 4.27 -26.61
CA GLU A 279 -15.28 3.79 -27.14
C GLU A 279 -16.03 2.91 -26.14
N ASN A 280 -15.33 2.34 -25.14
CA ASN A 280 -15.92 1.57 -24.05
C ASN A 280 -15.33 2.05 -22.73
N HIS A 281 -16.10 2.84 -21.99
CA HIS A 281 -15.75 3.31 -20.65
C HIS A 281 -16.41 2.42 -19.61
N GLN A 282 -15.63 1.81 -18.73
CA GLN A 282 -16.11 0.86 -17.72
C GLN A 282 -15.88 1.41 -16.30
N GLY A 283 -16.53 0.80 -15.30
CA GLY A 283 -16.33 1.20 -13.90
C GLY A 283 -17.03 2.50 -13.48
N LEU A 284 -18.08 2.92 -14.21
CA LEU A 284 -18.88 4.07 -13.85
C LEU A 284 -19.90 3.69 -12.78
N PHE A 285 -20.07 4.52 -11.74
CA PHE A 285 -21.16 4.37 -10.78
C PHE A 285 -22.17 5.52 -10.95
N GLY A 286 -23.36 5.22 -11.48
CA GLY A 286 -24.32 6.26 -11.81
C GLY A 286 -25.63 5.76 -12.36
N ILE A 287 -26.33 6.64 -13.08
CA ILE A 287 -27.58 6.36 -13.75
C ILE A 287 -27.39 6.54 -15.25
N LYS A 288 -27.71 5.50 -16.02
CA LYS A 288 -27.78 5.52 -17.49
C LYS A 288 -29.22 5.23 -17.90
N ALA A 289 -29.75 5.99 -18.84
CA ALA A 289 -31.09 5.81 -19.37
C ALA A 289 -31.09 5.85 -20.89
N ASP A 290 -31.76 4.88 -21.50
CA ASP A 290 -31.96 4.76 -22.94
C ASP A 290 -33.40 5.12 -23.29
N TRP A 291 -33.54 6.03 -24.23
CA TRP A 291 -34.79 6.61 -24.69
C TRP A 291 -34.95 6.37 -26.20
N LYS A 292 -36.16 6.04 -26.63
CA LYS A 292 -36.55 5.91 -28.05
C LYS A 292 -37.58 6.99 -28.39
N LEU A 293 -37.15 7.99 -29.14
CA LEU A 293 -37.95 9.14 -29.58
C LEU A 293 -38.24 9.01 -31.07
N GLY A 294 -39.22 8.16 -31.42
CA GLY A 294 -39.46 7.76 -32.80
C GLY A 294 -38.27 6.97 -33.34
N ASP A 295 -37.66 7.45 -34.43
CA ASP A 295 -36.47 6.84 -35.02
C ASP A 295 -35.18 7.21 -34.27
N TRP A 296 -35.22 8.21 -33.38
CA TRP A 296 -34.07 8.63 -32.59
C TRP A 296 -33.89 7.76 -31.35
N ARG A 297 -32.65 7.32 -31.11
CA ARG A 297 -32.24 6.68 -29.87
C ARG A 297 -31.40 7.68 -29.08
N LEU A 298 -31.88 8.09 -27.92
CA LEU A 298 -31.17 9.01 -27.02
C LEU A 298 -30.69 8.21 -25.80
N THR A 299 -29.40 8.22 -25.53
CA THR A 299 -28.81 7.65 -24.31
C THR A 299 -28.28 8.79 -23.45
N THR A 300 -28.66 8.81 -22.18
CA THR A 300 -28.22 9.81 -21.20
C THR A 300 -27.51 9.14 -20.04
N ILE A 301 -26.43 9.72 -19.55
CA ILE A 301 -25.66 9.20 -18.42
C ILE A 301 -25.31 10.32 -17.43
N ALA A 302 -25.47 10.03 -16.15
CA ALA A 302 -24.97 10.84 -15.05
C ALA A 302 -24.31 9.90 -14.05
N SER A 303 -22.99 9.95 -13.98
CA SER A 303 -22.20 8.99 -13.21
C SER A 303 -21.00 9.63 -12.55
N GLN A 304 -20.50 8.96 -11.52
CA GLN A 304 -19.21 9.23 -10.95
C GLN A 304 -18.23 8.20 -11.52
N ASP A 305 -17.12 8.70 -12.05
CA ASP A 305 -16.03 7.90 -12.58
C ASP A 305 -15.09 7.53 -11.42
N GLY A 306 -15.02 6.24 -11.13
CA GLY A 306 -14.03 5.70 -10.19
C GLY A 306 -12.70 5.40 -10.87
N GLY A 307 -12.63 5.34 -12.20
CA GLY A 307 -11.43 4.97 -12.94
C GLY A 307 -10.50 6.15 -13.22
N SER A 308 -9.19 5.91 -13.19
CA SER A 308 -8.20 6.78 -13.83
C SER A 308 -7.95 6.31 -15.26
N GLN A 309 -8.12 7.21 -16.23
CA GLN A 309 -7.63 7.00 -17.59
C GLN A 309 -6.13 7.30 -17.59
N GLU A 310 -5.31 6.30 -17.91
CA GLU A 310 -3.87 6.46 -18.01
C GLU A 310 -3.45 6.31 -19.48
N GLU A 311 -2.64 7.25 -19.94
CA GLU A 311 -1.99 7.19 -21.25
C GLU A 311 -0.51 6.90 -21.01
N TYR A 312 -0.04 5.79 -21.57
CA TYR A 312 1.34 5.37 -21.51
C TYR A 312 1.92 5.34 -22.92
N THR A 313 2.87 6.23 -23.18
CA THR A 313 3.51 6.30 -24.49
C THR A 313 4.93 5.75 -24.42
N ILE A 314 5.18 4.73 -25.24
CA ILE A 314 6.45 4.04 -25.37
C ILE A 314 7.11 4.56 -26.63
N ASN A 315 8.06 5.45 -26.46
CA ASN A 315 8.98 5.78 -27.53
C ASN A 315 9.99 4.63 -27.70
N ALA A 316 9.93 3.94 -28.84
CA ALA A 316 10.93 2.94 -29.23
C ALA A 316 12.33 3.58 -29.43
N SER A 317 12.40 4.91 -29.56
CA SER A 317 13.64 5.65 -29.30
C SER A 317 13.89 5.74 -27.81
N GLU A 318 14.72 4.82 -27.31
CA GLU A 318 15.72 5.05 -26.27
C GLU A 318 15.39 6.25 -25.36
N SER A 319 14.54 6.05 -24.36
CA SER A 319 14.23 7.07 -23.37
C SER A 319 15.51 7.41 -22.59
N THR A 320 16.20 8.44 -23.06
CA THR A 320 17.35 9.03 -22.39
C THR A 320 16.83 9.86 -21.22
N THR A 321 16.68 9.24 -20.05
CA THR A 321 16.44 9.99 -18.83
C THR A 321 17.71 10.78 -18.49
N GLU A 322 17.64 12.10 -18.61
CA GLU A 322 18.71 13.00 -18.16
C GLU A 322 18.67 13.06 -16.63
N PHE A 323 19.74 12.59 -15.98
CA PHE A 323 19.86 12.62 -14.53
C PHE A 323 20.66 13.85 -14.12
N GLN A 324 20.09 14.65 -13.21
CA GLN A 324 20.81 15.74 -12.55
C GLN A 324 21.32 15.28 -11.19
N ILE A 325 22.64 15.35 -11.00
CA ILE A 325 23.33 14.99 -9.76
C ILE A 325 24.04 16.23 -9.24
N GLN A 326 23.57 16.78 -8.13
CA GLN A 326 24.14 17.96 -7.50
C GLN A 326 25.54 17.67 -6.93
N ASP A 327 26.39 18.68 -6.86
CA ASP A 327 27.72 18.64 -6.22
C ASP A 327 27.74 18.03 -4.81
N LYS A 328 26.68 18.21 -4.01
CA LYS A 328 26.52 17.63 -2.67
C LYS A 328 26.07 16.17 -2.66
N GLN A 329 25.59 15.64 -3.79
CA GLN A 329 25.08 14.27 -3.92
C GLN A 329 26.21 13.27 -4.27
N PHE A 330 27.34 13.36 -3.55
CA PHE A 330 28.38 12.35 -3.60
C PHE A 330 27.95 11.08 -2.83
N LEU A 331 28.61 9.95 -3.08
CA LEU A 331 28.38 8.68 -2.39
C LEU A 331 28.91 8.73 -0.95
N SER A 332 28.12 9.32 -0.05
CA SER A 332 28.40 9.36 1.38
C SER A 332 28.41 7.95 1.99
N TYR A 333 29.20 7.79 3.06
CA TYR A 333 29.28 6.55 3.85
C TYR A 333 29.74 5.28 3.12
N ARG A 334 30.45 5.42 1.99
CA ARG A 334 30.89 4.27 1.19
C ARG A 334 32.41 4.11 1.12
N TYR A 335 33.17 5.19 0.99
CA TYR A 335 34.61 5.16 0.74
C TYR A 335 35.39 5.91 1.83
N TYR A 336 36.40 5.25 2.40
CA TYR A 336 37.20 5.76 3.51
C TYR A 336 38.69 5.48 3.34
N PHE A 337 39.52 6.35 3.88
CA PHE A 337 40.90 6.06 4.22
C PHE A 337 40.98 5.42 5.61
N LEU A 338 41.93 4.51 5.82
CA LEU A 338 42.14 3.87 7.12
C LEU A 338 42.63 4.84 8.20
N ASN A 339 43.46 5.82 7.82
CA ASN A 339 43.98 6.89 8.66
C ASN A 339 44.48 8.08 7.81
N HIS A 340 44.95 9.16 8.45
CA HIS A 340 45.48 10.34 7.75
C HIS A 340 46.80 10.08 7.03
N GLU A 341 47.56 9.07 7.44
CA GLU A 341 48.78 8.64 6.75
C GLU A 341 48.46 8.04 5.38
N ALA A 342 47.52 7.09 5.32
CA ALA A 342 47.04 6.50 4.07
C ALA A 342 46.50 7.58 3.12
N ARG A 343 45.74 8.53 3.67
CA ARG A 343 45.24 9.71 2.93
C ARG A 343 46.39 10.55 2.37
N THR A 344 47.43 10.82 3.15
CA THR A 344 48.59 11.62 2.74
C THR A 344 49.44 10.90 1.68
N ASN A 345 49.62 9.59 1.83
CA ASN A 345 50.33 8.75 0.86
C ASN A 345 49.58 8.69 -0.47
N TYR A 346 48.24 8.61 -0.44
CA TYR A 346 47.40 8.69 -1.63
C TYR A 346 47.58 10.03 -2.37
N ILE A 347 47.54 11.16 -1.66
CA ILE A 347 47.76 12.49 -2.26
C ILE A 347 49.17 12.58 -2.87
N ASN A 348 50.20 12.21 -2.12
CA ASN A 348 51.59 12.32 -2.58
C ASN A 348 51.88 11.44 -3.80
N ALA A 349 51.31 10.23 -3.85
CA ALA A 349 51.40 9.34 -4.99
C ALA A 349 50.74 9.96 -6.23
N GLY A 350 49.51 10.46 -6.10
CA GLY A 350 48.79 11.04 -7.22
C GLY A 350 49.41 12.34 -7.74
N VAL A 351 49.91 13.22 -6.87
CA VAL A 351 50.66 14.43 -7.27
C VAL A 351 51.93 14.09 -8.06
N ALA A 352 52.61 13.00 -7.68
CA ALA A 352 53.78 12.47 -8.37
C ALA A 352 53.43 11.66 -9.64
N GLY A 353 52.14 11.51 -9.99
CA GLY A 353 51.68 10.76 -11.16
C GLY A 353 51.74 9.24 -11.02
N ARG A 354 51.79 8.72 -9.79
CA ARG A 354 51.77 7.29 -9.51
C ARG A 354 50.34 6.85 -9.23
N SER A 355 49.90 5.75 -9.86
CA SER A 355 48.59 5.13 -9.63
C SER A 355 48.53 4.27 -8.37
N THR A 356 49.67 4.06 -7.70
CA THR A 356 49.80 3.25 -6.49
C THR A 356 50.37 4.06 -5.34
N SER A 357 49.67 4.09 -4.21
CA SER A 357 50.16 4.49 -2.89
C SER A 357 50.56 3.23 -2.11
N SER A 358 51.76 3.22 -1.51
CA SER A 358 52.20 2.12 -0.66
C SER A 358 51.49 2.21 0.69
N TYR A 359 50.35 1.53 0.84
CA TYR A 359 49.73 1.32 2.15
C TYR A 359 49.13 -0.09 2.21
N ALA A 360 49.94 -1.06 2.63
CA ALA A 360 49.53 -2.45 2.73
C ALA A 360 48.96 -2.74 4.13
N ALA A 361 47.66 -2.99 4.22
CA ALA A 361 47.00 -3.43 5.45
C ALA A 361 46.81 -4.96 5.42
N THR A 362 47.75 -5.71 6.00
CA THR A 362 47.66 -7.18 6.04
C THR A 362 46.69 -7.64 7.13
N GLY A 363 45.78 -8.56 6.80
CA GLY A 363 44.80 -9.08 7.77
C GLY A 363 43.78 -8.04 8.25
N LEU A 364 43.38 -7.12 7.38
CA LEU A 364 42.40 -6.08 7.68
C LEU A 364 41.04 -6.69 8.06
N LYS A 365 40.56 -6.35 9.26
CA LYS A 365 39.21 -6.62 9.76
C LYS A 365 38.54 -5.30 10.12
N VAL A 366 37.25 -5.19 9.79
CA VAL A 366 36.44 -3.99 10.03
C VAL A 366 35.34 -4.33 11.02
N TYR A 367 35.02 -3.40 11.91
CA TYR A 367 34.07 -3.56 12.99
C TYR A 367 33.07 -2.42 13.00
N LYS A 368 31.84 -2.74 13.38
CA LYS A 368 30.77 -1.78 13.62
C LYS A 368 30.20 -1.91 15.02
N ARG A 369 29.66 -0.82 15.57
CA ARG A 369 28.93 -0.87 16.85
C ARG A 369 27.67 -1.73 16.71
N SER A 370 27.46 -2.62 17.68
CA SER A 370 26.24 -3.43 17.74
C SER A 370 25.15 -2.70 18.52
N ALA A 371 23.92 -2.72 18.01
CA ALA A 371 22.78 -2.04 18.62
C ALA A 371 22.02 -2.91 19.66
N VAL A 372 22.24 -4.24 19.74
CA VAL A 372 21.40 -5.16 20.55
C VAL A 372 22.17 -6.40 21.08
N ASN A 373 21.68 -7.05 22.15
CA ASN A 373 22.16 -8.32 22.77
C ASN A 373 22.00 -9.59 21.91
N THR A 374 21.66 -9.48 20.63
CA THR A 374 21.29 -10.64 19.80
C THR A 374 22.44 -11.27 19.01
N SER A 375 23.64 -10.68 19.05
CA SER A 375 24.83 -11.22 18.38
C SER A 375 25.71 -11.97 19.37
N THR A 376 26.08 -13.21 19.04
CA THR A 376 26.96 -14.06 19.85
C THR A 376 28.44 -13.67 19.72
N ASP A 377 28.82 -12.99 18.64
CA ASP A 377 30.20 -12.62 18.30
C ASP A 377 30.46 -11.13 18.58
N VAL A 378 30.19 -10.69 19.81
CA VAL A 378 30.38 -9.31 20.24
C VAL A 378 31.70 -9.17 20.99
N PHE A 379 32.53 -8.24 20.53
CA PHE A 379 33.71 -7.81 21.27
C PHE A 379 33.34 -6.69 22.24
N GLU A 380 33.63 -6.93 23.51
CA GLU A 380 33.31 -5.98 24.58
C GLU A 380 34.49 -5.07 24.95
N ASN A 381 34.18 -3.86 25.39
CA ASN A 381 35.12 -2.92 26.02
C ASN A 381 36.38 -2.64 25.16
N LEU A 382 36.21 -2.49 23.85
CA LEU A 382 37.31 -2.13 22.95
C LEU A 382 37.67 -0.64 23.07
N ILE A 383 38.93 -0.31 22.77
CA ILE A 383 39.43 1.06 22.79
C ILE A 383 39.62 1.50 21.34
N VAL A 384 38.84 2.46 20.88
CA VAL A 384 39.03 3.07 19.57
C VAL A 384 40.05 4.19 19.66
N VAL A 385 41.03 4.17 18.77
CA VAL A 385 42.15 5.11 18.68
C VAL A 385 41.99 5.91 17.40
N TYR A 386 41.92 7.22 17.53
CA TYR A 386 41.94 8.14 16.39
C TYR A 386 43.18 9.03 16.49
N GLU A 387 43.95 9.11 15.42
CA GLU A 387 45.07 10.04 15.30
C GLU A 387 44.61 11.27 14.51
N THR A 388 44.75 12.46 15.07
CA THR A 388 44.39 13.71 14.39
C THR A 388 45.38 14.03 13.26
N PRO A 389 45.04 14.94 12.32
CA PRO A 389 46.01 15.41 11.32
C PRO A 389 47.29 16.02 11.92
N SER A 390 47.26 16.46 13.18
CA SER A 390 48.41 16.99 13.91
C SER A 390 49.27 15.90 14.60
N GLY A 391 48.91 14.62 14.46
CA GLY A 391 49.61 13.48 15.08
C GLY A 391 49.23 13.22 16.54
N SER A 392 48.18 13.86 17.07
CA SER A 392 47.72 13.63 18.43
C SER A 392 46.78 12.43 18.49
N LYS A 393 47.05 11.46 19.37
CA LYS A 393 46.22 10.26 19.54
C LYS A 393 45.14 10.47 20.58
N ILE A 394 43.89 10.20 20.22
CA ILE A 394 42.70 10.26 21.06
C ILE A 394 42.16 8.85 21.23
N GLU A 395 42.01 8.40 22.48
CA GLU A 395 41.48 7.08 22.80
C GLU A 395 40.09 7.20 23.43
N LYS A 396 39.14 6.40 22.96
CA LYS A 396 37.77 6.33 23.49
C LYS A 396 37.36 4.88 23.70
N LYS A 397 36.68 4.60 24.79
CA LYS A 397 36.17 3.26 25.09
C LYS A 397 34.82 3.04 24.41
N VAL A 398 34.67 1.93 23.70
CA VAL A 398 33.42 1.50 23.06
C VAL A 398 33.03 0.15 23.63
N GLU A 399 31.81 0.07 24.16
CA GLU A 399 31.37 -1.08 24.94
C GLU A 399 31.15 -2.32 24.11
N ARG A 400 30.62 -2.21 22.88
CA ARG A 400 30.17 -3.36 22.08
C ARG A 400 30.39 -3.14 20.60
N MET A 401 31.18 -4.01 19.97
CA MET A 401 31.37 -4.01 18.52
C MET A 401 31.32 -5.42 17.93
N VAL A 402 30.93 -5.50 16.67
CA VAL A 402 30.79 -6.74 15.88
C VAL A 402 31.60 -6.59 14.61
N GLU A 403 32.27 -7.66 14.20
CA GLU A 403 33.02 -7.72 12.93
C GLU A 403 32.05 -7.62 11.75
N ILE A 404 32.38 -6.77 10.77
CA ILE A 404 31.67 -6.69 9.50
C ILE A 404 32.14 -7.87 8.64
N PRO A 405 31.22 -8.66 8.05
CA PRO A 405 31.59 -9.75 7.16
C PRO A 405 32.48 -9.27 6.02
N SER A 406 33.45 -10.09 5.59
CA SER A 406 34.37 -9.76 4.50
C SER A 406 33.70 -9.59 3.13
N THR A 407 32.43 -9.97 2.99
CA THR A 407 31.60 -9.70 1.80
C THR A 407 31.12 -8.25 1.72
N ASP A 408 31.04 -7.58 2.87
CA ASP A 408 30.40 -6.27 3.00
C ASP A 408 31.43 -5.12 2.94
N TYR A 409 32.72 -5.44 2.82
CA TYR A 409 33.77 -4.47 2.58
C TYR A 409 34.80 -4.99 1.58
N SER A 410 35.48 -4.07 0.89
CA SER A 410 36.63 -4.38 0.03
C SER A 410 37.71 -3.33 0.23
N TYR A 411 38.96 -3.74 0.21
CA TYR A 411 40.10 -2.87 0.45
C TYR A 411 41.10 -2.96 -0.70
N ASP A 412 41.46 -1.80 -1.26
CA ASP A 412 42.46 -1.72 -2.32
C ASP A 412 43.80 -1.28 -1.73
N SER A 413 44.71 -2.24 -1.56
CA SER A 413 46.06 -2.01 -1.04
C SER A 413 46.94 -1.13 -1.93
N ARG A 414 46.55 -0.94 -3.20
CA ARG A 414 47.25 -0.04 -4.13
C ARG A 414 46.86 1.42 -3.92
N THR A 415 45.66 1.72 -3.43
CA THR A 415 45.19 3.10 -3.24
C THR A 415 45.06 3.46 -1.75
N GLY A 416 45.01 2.47 -0.87
CA GLY A 416 44.78 2.65 0.56
C GLY A 416 43.32 2.94 0.91
N ILE A 417 42.38 2.69 -0.02
CA ILE A 417 40.97 3.03 0.12
C ILE A 417 40.16 1.79 0.53
N LEU A 418 39.36 1.96 1.57
CA LEU A 418 38.37 1.01 2.06
C LEU A 418 36.99 1.37 1.49
N LYS A 419 36.35 0.42 0.82
CA LYS A 419 34.95 0.47 0.42
C LYS A 419 34.13 -0.36 1.40
N VAL A 420 33.07 0.20 1.97
CA VAL A 420 32.16 -0.50 2.89
C VAL A 420 30.72 -0.34 2.42
N ASN A 421 29.92 -1.40 2.57
CA ASN A 421 28.50 -1.42 2.25
C ASN A 421 27.65 -1.37 3.54
N GLY A 422 26.50 -0.72 3.49
CA GLY A 422 25.52 -0.70 4.60
C GLY A 422 25.89 0.17 5.80
N VAL A 423 26.90 1.04 5.68
CA VAL A 423 27.26 2.01 6.72
C VAL A 423 26.35 3.24 6.61
N THR A 424 25.89 3.74 7.75
CA THR A 424 25.06 4.94 7.85
C THR A 424 25.72 5.98 8.76
N ARG A 425 25.11 7.16 8.88
CA ARG A 425 25.58 8.24 9.77
C ARG A 425 25.75 7.83 11.23
N ASN A 426 24.94 6.90 11.72
CA ASN A 426 24.94 6.48 13.12
C ASN A 426 25.82 5.24 13.36
N THR A 427 26.54 4.79 12.33
CA THR A 427 27.39 3.61 12.41
C THR A 427 28.80 4.06 12.82
N LEU A 428 29.24 3.66 14.01
CA LEU A 428 30.65 3.74 14.39
C LEU A 428 31.40 2.67 13.62
N LEU A 429 32.42 3.07 12.87
CA LEU A 429 33.26 2.20 12.04
C LEU A 429 34.69 2.23 12.56
N ALA A 430 35.26 1.06 12.82
CA ALA A 430 36.64 0.92 13.22
C ALA A 430 37.30 -0.25 12.49
N ALA A 431 38.62 -0.24 12.38
CA ALA A 431 39.36 -1.30 11.71
C ALA A 431 40.62 -1.68 12.47
N SER A 432 41.10 -2.87 12.17
CA SER A 432 42.29 -3.46 12.77
C SER A 432 43.06 -4.22 11.69
N TRP A 433 44.37 -4.03 11.61
CA TRP A 433 45.25 -4.74 10.68
C TRP A 433 46.65 -4.91 11.30
N SER A 434 47.57 -5.60 10.62
CA SER A 434 48.96 -5.70 11.07
C SER A 434 49.64 -4.33 11.08
N ASP A 435 50.30 -3.96 12.17
CA ASP A 435 51.03 -2.67 12.27
C ASP A 435 50.11 -1.44 12.11
N ASP A 436 48.92 -1.50 12.68
CA ASP A 436 47.91 -0.43 12.67
C ASP A 436 48.28 0.82 13.50
N GLY A 437 49.53 0.92 13.99
CA GLY A 437 50.01 2.06 14.77
C GLY A 437 49.44 2.18 16.18
N THR A 438 48.60 1.22 16.60
CA THR A 438 48.00 1.17 17.95
C THR A 438 48.91 0.53 19.00
N GLY A 439 50.07 -0.02 18.57
CA GLY A 439 51.01 -0.74 19.42
C GLY A 439 50.64 -2.19 19.69
N ARG A 440 49.62 -2.73 18.99
CA ARG A 440 49.18 -4.13 19.10
C ARG A 440 50.08 -5.06 18.29
N VAL A 441 50.38 -6.23 18.86
CA VAL A 441 51.12 -7.31 18.19
C VAL A 441 50.13 -8.35 17.68
N GLY A 442 49.97 -8.47 16.36
CA GLY A 442 49.06 -9.42 15.70
C GLY A 442 47.66 -8.87 15.39
N THR A 443 46.85 -9.66 14.70
CA THR A 443 45.53 -9.25 14.17
C THR A 443 44.34 -9.67 15.04
N THR A 444 44.57 -10.50 16.05
CA THR A 444 43.51 -10.98 16.96
C THR A 444 43.03 -9.87 17.90
N ILE A 445 41.71 -9.78 18.09
CA ILE A 445 41.07 -8.83 19.00
C ILE A 445 40.52 -9.57 20.21
N ARG A 446 40.71 -8.97 21.39
CA ARG A 446 40.14 -9.38 22.68
C ARG A 446 39.54 -8.16 23.38
N ALA A 447 38.76 -8.37 24.43
CA ALA A 447 38.25 -7.29 25.26
C ALA A 447 39.41 -6.37 25.74
N GLY A 448 39.24 -5.06 25.64
CA GLY A 448 40.29 -4.08 25.97
C GLY A 448 41.32 -3.80 24.86
N SER A 449 41.23 -4.47 23.71
CA SER A 449 42.17 -4.22 22.59
C SER A 449 41.96 -2.83 21.98
N LYS A 450 43.07 -2.24 21.51
CA LYS A 450 43.06 -0.99 20.75
C LYS A 450 42.82 -1.25 19.27
N ILE A 451 41.95 -0.47 18.63
CA ILE A 451 41.67 -0.51 17.20
C ILE A 451 41.57 0.90 16.62
N VAL A 452 41.75 1.06 15.31
CA VAL A 452 41.75 2.38 14.67
C VAL A 452 40.32 2.81 14.33
N LEU A 453 39.94 4.03 14.72
CA LEU A 453 38.64 4.62 14.40
C LEU A 453 38.65 5.22 13.00
N ILE A 454 37.67 4.87 12.18
CA ILE A 454 37.48 5.40 10.81
C ILE A 454 36.30 6.37 10.75
N GLN A 455 35.19 6.03 11.42
CA GLN A 455 34.00 6.87 11.50
C GLN A 455 33.42 6.83 12.92
N TRP A 456 32.97 7.99 13.38
CA TRP A 456 32.29 8.19 14.65
C TRP A 456 30.76 8.12 14.50
N ASP A 457 30.07 7.76 15.58
CA ASP A 457 28.61 7.84 15.69
C ASP A 457 28.20 9.04 16.55
N ALA A 458 26.89 9.28 16.71
CA ALA A 458 26.40 10.41 17.51
C ALA A 458 26.94 10.49 18.95
N THR A 459 27.48 9.40 19.52
CA THR A 459 28.01 9.38 20.90
C THR A 459 29.43 9.94 21.00
N LEU A 460 30.15 10.08 19.89
CA LEU A 460 31.52 10.55 19.82
C LEU A 460 31.64 11.90 19.08
N SER A 461 30.65 12.78 19.24
CA SER A 461 30.53 14.07 18.51
C SER A 461 31.57 15.12 18.75
N ASP A 462 32.40 14.91 19.75
CA ASP A 462 33.46 15.84 20.10
C ASP A 462 34.70 15.67 19.21
N LEU A 463 34.76 14.59 18.41
CA LEU A 463 35.88 14.33 17.51
C LEU A 463 35.79 15.20 16.26
N THR A 464 36.76 16.09 16.09
CA THR A 464 36.91 16.91 14.89
C THR A 464 37.80 16.21 13.85
N ASP A 465 37.68 16.62 12.58
CA ASP A 465 38.51 16.19 11.45
C ASP A 465 38.43 14.72 11.01
N ILE A 466 37.78 13.85 11.76
CA ILE A 466 37.61 12.44 11.39
C ILE A 466 36.80 12.28 10.09
N ASP A 467 35.85 13.18 9.83
CA ASP A 467 35.09 13.23 8.58
C ASP A 467 35.97 13.41 7.33
N LYS A 468 37.23 13.88 7.48
CA LYS A 468 38.20 14.02 6.39
C LYS A 468 38.77 12.68 5.90
N LEU A 469 38.55 11.59 6.64
CA LEU A 469 38.90 10.24 6.22
C LEU A 469 37.92 9.70 5.17
N MET A 470 36.70 10.22 5.12
CA MET A 470 35.72 9.83 4.11
C MET A 470 36.00 10.55 2.78
N LEU A 471 35.96 9.81 1.68
CA LEU A 471 36.05 10.40 0.34
C LEU A 471 34.72 11.08 -0.03
N ARG A 472 34.82 12.32 -0.53
CA ARG A 472 33.66 13.14 -0.96
C ARG A 472 33.64 13.40 -2.48
N ASN A 473 34.51 12.74 -3.23
CA ASN A 473 34.78 12.98 -4.64
C ASN A 473 34.30 11.85 -5.56
N VAL A 474 33.36 11.02 -5.09
CA VAL A 474 32.78 9.90 -5.84
C VAL A 474 31.28 10.11 -6.02
N TYR A 475 30.79 9.99 -7.25
CA TYR A 475 29.40 10.24 -7.64
C TYR A 475 28.82 9.02 -8.35
N SER A 476 27.52 8.78 -8.21
CA SER A 476 26.82 7.74 -8.96
C SER A 476 26.18 8.35 -10.21
N VAL A 477 26.85 8.25 -11.35
CA VAL A 477 26.40 8.80 -12.64
C VAL A 477 25.65 7.78 -13.50
N GLY A 478 25.55 6.54 -13.05
CA GLY A 478 24.73 5.51 -13.70
C GLY A 478 25.26 5.03 -15.06
N ILE A 479 26.55 5.20 -15.33
CA ILE A 479 27.18 4.64 -16.53
C ILE A 479 27.16 3.10 -16.50
N SER A 480 26.76 2.48 -17.61
CA SER A 480 26.74 1.03 -17.79
C SER A 480 27.44 0.65 -19.09
N ASP A 481 27.74 -0.65 -19.27
CA ASP A 481 28.33 -1.17 -20.52
C ASP A 481 27.43 -0.88 -21.74
N GLY A 482 26.11 -0.87 -21.55
CA GLY A 482 25.15 -0.55 -22.61
C GLY A 482 25.08 0.93 -22.97
N SER A 483 25.49 1.82 -22.04
CA SER A 483 25.45 3.27 -22.24
C SER A 483 26.82 3.89 -22.54
N SER A 484 27.92 3.13 -22.43
CA SER A 484 29.28 3.68 -22.50
C SER A 484 29.64 4.29 -23.84
N SER A 485 29.11 3.79 -24.95
CA SER A 485 29.36 4.30 -26.31
C SER A 485 28.69 5.65 -26.60
N GLY A 486 27.63 5.98 -25.87
CA GLY A 486 26.85 7.22 -26.02
C GLY A 486 26.74 8.04 -24.75
N PHE A 487 27.61 7.78 -23.76
CA PHE A 487 27.54 8.43 -22.46
C PHE A 487 27.88 9.92 -22.60
N VAL A 488 26.89 10.78 -22.35
CA VAL A 488 27.09 12.22 -22.31
C VAL A 488 27.16 12.65 -20.85
N LEU A 489 28.23 13.35 -20.50
CA LEU A 489 28.40 13.99 -19.20
C LEU A 489 28.61 15.49 -19.42
N ARG A 490 27.82 16.29 -18.72
CA ARG A 490 27.96 17.75 -18.64
C ARG A 490 28.04 18.16 -17.18
N LEU A 491 28.75 19.24 -16.91
CA LEU A 491 28.75 19.88 -15.59
C LEU A 491 28.29 21.30 -15.79
N LYS A 492 27.17 21.64 -15.18
CA LYS A 492 26.56 22.97 -15.26
C LYS A 492 26.65 23.68 -13.92
N ASP A 493 26.74 25.00 -13.97
CA ASP A 493 26.49 25.85 -12.81
C ASP A 493 24.97 26.08 -12.60
N LYS A 494 24.61 26.80 -11.54
CA LYS A 494 23.21 27.21 -11.28
C LYS A 494 22.56 28.00 -12.41
N SER A 495 23.35 28.68 -13.23
CA SER A 495 22.87 29.44 -14.38
C SER A 495 22.70 28.57 -15.63
N GLY A 496 23.01 27.27 -15.54
CA GLY A 496 22.89 26.31 -16.64
C GLY A 496 24.06 26.32 -17.62
N ILE A 497 25.15 27.03 -17.31
CA ILE A 497 26.32 27.19 -18.17
C ILE A 497 27.23 25.99 -17.99
N SER A 498 27.55 25.31 -19.10
CA SER A 498 28.44 24.14 -19.15
C SER A 498 29.80 24.52 -19.75
N GLU A 499 30.61 25.29 -19.01
CA GLU A 499 31.96 25.70 -19.44
C GLU A 499 32.98 24.53 -19.41
N ASN A 500 34.29 24.86 -19.32
CA ASN A 500 35.39 23.90 -19.21
C ASN A 500 35.49 23.21 -17.82
N TYR A 501 34.42 23.17 -17.02
CA TYR A 501 34.46 22.64 -15.65
C TYR A 501 34.90 21.17 -15.58
N LEU A 502 34.47 20.33 -16.51
CA LEU A 502 34.90 18.93 -16.58
C LEU A 502 36.41 18.78 -16.86
N LYS A 503 37.02 19.72 -17.59
CA LYS A 503 38.47 19.74 -17.82
C LYS A 503 39.21 20.10 -16.55
N THR A 504 38.71 21.09 -15.80
CA THR A 504 39.28 21.53 -14.52
C THR A 504 39.24 20.40 -13.48
N LEU A 505 38.14 19.63 -13.44
CA LEU A 505 38.01 18.46 -12.56
C LEU A 505 38.85 17.26 -13.01
N GLY A 506 39.41 17.29 -14.22
CA GLY A 506 40.18 16.19 -14.81
C GLY A 506 39.32 15.00 -15.23
N VAL A 507 38.02 15.19 -15.49
CA VAL A 507 37.09 14.14 -15.93
C VAL A 507 36.98 14.09 -17.46
N ALA A 508 37.38 15.18 -18.12
CA ALA A 508 37.43 15.30 -19.57
C ALA A 508 38.87 15.50 -20.08
N ASP A 509 39.09 15.15 -21.34
CA ASP A 509 40.34 15.43 -22.05
C ASP A 509 40.63 16.93 -22.08
N SER A 510 41.88 17.30 -21.81
CA SER A 510 42.31 18.71 -21.69
C SER A 510 42.17 19.49 -23.01
N THR A 511 42.25 18.80 -24.14
CA THR A 511 42.23 19.40 -25.48
C THR A 511 40.82 19.38 -26.06
N THR A 512 40.17 18.20 -26.10
CA THR A 512 38.87 18.01 -26.78
C THR A 512 37.68 18.31 -25.86
N GLY A 513 37.84 18.22 -24.54
CA GLY A 513 36.74 18.37 -23.59
C GLY A 513 35.77 17.19 -23.56
N THR A 514 36.10 16.08 -24.22
CA THR A 514 35.28 14.86 -24.19
C THR A 514 35.47 14.11 -22.86
N PRO A 515 34.40 13.58 -22.23
CA PRO A 515 34.52 12.77 -21.02
C PRO A 515 35.42 11.54 -21.22
N LEU A 516 36.28 11.25 -20.24
CA LEU A 516 37.23 10.13 -20.30
C LEU A 516 36.57 8.80 -19.89
N VAL A 517 35.55 8.37 -20.64
CA VAL A 517 34.70 7.19 -20.33
C VAL A 517 35.49 5.88 -20.15
N ASN A 518 36.62 5.74 -20.85
CA ASN A 518 37.46 4.55 -20.81
C ASN A 518 38.58 4.63 -19.74
N ASP A 519 38.74 5.76 -19.05
CA ASP A 519 39.75 5.93 -17.99
C ASP A 519 39.25 5.30 -16.68
N GLY A 520 39.87 4.19 -16.27
CA GLY A 520 39.55 3.47 -15.03
C GLY A 520 39.89 4.24 -13.73
N SER A 521 40.58 5.39 -13.84
CA SER A 521 40.72 6.33 -12.72
C SER A 521 39.48 7.23 -12.54
N VAL A 522 38.69 7.42 -13.60
CA VAL A 522 37.48 8.25 -13.64
C VAL A 522 36.22 7.40 -13.51
N PHE A 523 36.00 6.42 -14.38
CA PHE A 523 34.82 5.56 -14.33
C PHE A 523 35.23 4.15 -13.90
N LYS A 524 34.73 3.71 -12.74
CA LYS A 524 35.15 2.43 -12.17
C LYS A 524 34.48 1.26 -12.88
N LYS A 525 35.28 0.22 -13.07
CA LYS A 525 34.83 -1.10 -13.51
C LYS A 525 35.05 -2.10 -12.38
N ASP A 526 34.16 -3.07 -12.28
CA ASP A 526 34.32 -4.17 -11.34
C ASP A 526 35.37 -5.18 -11.83
N ALA A 527 35.56 -6.27 -11.09
CA ALA A 527 36.50 -7.33 -11.45
C ALA A 527 36.14 -8.07 -12.76
N SER A 528 34.88 -8.00 -13.19
CA SER A 528 34.40 -8.59 -14.45
C SER A 528 34.62 -7.67 -15.66
N GLY A 529 35.04 -6.42 -15.42
CA GLY A 529 35.23 -5.41 -16.46
C GLY A 529 33.97 -4.60 -16.78
N ALA A 530 32.88 -4.81 -16.06
CA ALA A 530 31.63 -4.09 -16.21
C ALA A 530 31.67 -2.75 -15.45
N TYR A 531 31.06 -1.70 -15.99
CA TYR A 531 30.96 -0.41 -15.30
C TYR A 531 30.12 -0.51 -14.01
N THR A 532 30.62 0.07 -12.92
CA THR A 532 29.91 0.08 -11.62
C THR A 532 28.84 1.17 -11.51
N GLY A 533 28.74 2.06 -12.50
CA GLY A 533 27.91 3.27 -12.43
C GLY A 533 28.53 4.43 -11.65
N GLU A 534 29.74 4.25 -11.11
CA GLU A 534 30.41 5.25 -10.27
C GLU A 534 31.45 6.05 -11.06
N MET A 535 31.42 7.37 -10.87
CA MET A 535 32.40 8.33 -11.36
C MET A 535 33.21 8.88 -10.19
N TRP A 536 34.53 8.77 -10.30
CA TRP A 536 35.51 9.32 -9.39
C TRP A 536 36.09 10.58 -10.01
N LEU A 537 36.09 11.67 -9.25
CA LEU A 537 36.86 12.85 -9.62
C LEU A 537 38.33 12.55 -9.32
N PRO A 538 39.18 12.36 -10.35
CA PRO A 538 40.48 11.73 -10.18
C PRO A 538 41.50 12.68 -9.54
N CYS A 539 42.47 12.10 -8.84
CA CYS A 539 43.67 12.80 -8.41
C CYS A 539 44.62 12.91 -9.62
N ARG A 540 44.72 14.11 -10.23
CA ARG A 540 45.57 14.37 -11.40
C ARG A 540 46.98 14.81 -10.96
N PRO A 541 48.04 14.41 -11.70
CA PRO A 541 49.42 14.76 -11.35
C PRO A 541 49.70 16.24 -11.44
N ALA A 542 50.77 16.70 -10.78
CA ALA A 542 51.21 18.10 -10.90
C ALA A 542 51.47 18.52 -12.36
N SER A 543 51.92 17.59 -13.21
CA SER A 543 52.15 17.84 -14.64
C SER A 543 50.87 18.15 -15.44
N TRP A 544 49.68 17.86 -14.89
CA TRP A 544 48.40 18.21 -15.51
C TRP A 544 48.09 19.71 -15.40
N TYR A 545 48.65 20.38 -14.40
CA TYR A 545 48.40 21.79 -14.12
C TYR A 545 49.54 22.67 -14.63
N THR A 546 49.19 23.84 -15.15
CA THR A 546 50.16 24.83 -15.62
C THR A 546 50.43 25.89 -14.55
N GLY A 547 51.68 26.34 -14.42
CA GLY A 547 52.08 27.45 -13.55
C GLY A 547 52.74 27.03 -12.23
N SER A 548 53.21 28.02 -11.45
CA SER A 548 53.98 27.81 -10.22
C SER A 548 53.20 27.09 -9.11
N ASN A 549 51.87 27.15 -9.14
CA ASN A 549 50.97 26.53 -8.15
C ASN A 549 50.49 25.13 -8.52
N ALA A 550 51.04 24.52 -9.58
CA ALA A 550 50.61 23.22 -10.10
C ALA A 550 50.55 22.10 -9.03
N ALA A 551 51.56 22.03 -8.16
CA ALA A 551 51.60 21.04 -7.09
C ALA A 551 50.56 21.29 -5.97
N ALA A 552 50.13 22.53 -5.76
CA ALA A 552 49.09 22.86 -4.79
C ALA A 552 47.71 22.53 -5.36
N LEU A 553 47.45 22.89 -6.63
CA LEU A 553 46.23 22.56 -7.35
C LEU A 553 46.01 21.05 -7.50
N ALA A 554 47.09 20.30 -7.77
CA ALA A 554 47.04 18.84 -7.82
C ALA A 554 46.62 18.25 -6.47
N ARG A 555 47.25 18.67 -5.36
CA ARG A 555 46.87 18.22 -4.00
C ARG A 555 45.42 18.53 -3.69
N GLN A 556 44.97 19.72 -4.05
CA GLN A 556 43.60 20.16 -3.85
C GLN A 556 42.61 19.34 -4.69
N ASN A 557 42.95 19.00 -5.93
CA ASN A 557 42.08 18.20 -6.80
C ASN A 557 41.82 16.80 -6.28
N CYS A 558 42.82 16.21 -5.60
CA CYS A 558 42.73 14.83 -5.15
C CYS A 558 41.62 14.58 -4.13
N LEU A 559 41.22 15.60 -3.37
CA LEU A 559 40.23 15.47 -2.29
C LEU A 559 39.14 16.54 -2.32
N GLU A 560 39.47 17.73 -2.81
CA GLU A 560 38.57 18.88 -2.88
C GLU A 560 38.48 19.48 -4.30
N PRO A 561 38.16 18.67 -5.33
CA PRO A 561 38.27 19.06 -6.74
C PRO A 561 37.42 20.27 -7.13
N PHE A 562 36.21 20.42 -6.58
CA PHE A 562 35.37 21.59 -6.85
C PHE A 562 35.99 22.93 -6.39
N ARG A 563 36.95 22.92 -5.47
CA ARG A 563 37.65 24.15 -5.11
C ARG A 563 38.62 24.65 -6.19
N ASN A 564 39.02 23.79 -7.13
CA ASN A 564 39.79 24.20 -8.31
C ASN A 564 38.88 24.83 -9.38
N VAL A 565 37.58 24.51 -9.36
CA VAL A 565 36.57 25.14 -10.22
C VAL A 565 36.19 26.51 -9.66
N GLU A 566 35.94 26.59 -8.36
CA GLU A 566 35.59 27.84 -7.69
C GLU A 566 36.26 27.95 -6.31
N SER A 567 37.07 28.99 -6.11
CA SER A 567 37.83 29.22 -4.87
C SER A 567 37.04 29.94 -3.77
N SER A 568 35.72 30.05 -3.86
CA SER A 568 34.91 30.80 -2.89
C SER A 568 34.79 30.10 -1.54
N SER A 569 34.61 30.87 -0.47
CA SER A 569 34.36 30.34 0.88
C SER A 569 33.08 29.51 0.95
N SER A 570 32.10 29.79 0.08
CA SER A 570 30.91 28.96 -0.04
C SER A 570 31.23 27.58 -0.63
N MET A 571 32.09 27.48 -1.65
CA MET A 571 32.47 26.17 -2.22
C MET A 571 33.25 25.31 -1.21
N ALA A 572 34.07 25.93 -0.37
CA ALA A 572 34.77 25.26 0.73
C ALA A 572 33.83 24.48 1.67
N GLN A 573 32.59 24.97 1.88
CA GLN A 573 31.62 24.35 2.78
C GLN A 573 31.22 22.93 2.35
N LEU A 574 31.31 22.58 1.07
CA LEU A 574 31.07 21.22 0.58
C LEU A 574 31.98 20.18 1.26
N TYR A 575 33.22 20.57 1.57
CA TYR A 575 34.23 19.69 2.15
C TYR A 575 34.39 19.86 3.66
N THR A 576 34.12 21.06 4.19
CA THR A 576 34.28 21.35 5.62
C THR A 576 33.03 21.08 6.45
N THR A 577 31.83 21.10 5.84
CA THR A 577 30.58 20.88 6.57
C THR A 577 30.41 19.40 6.87
N PRO A 578 30.07 19.00 8.11
CA PRO A 578 29.70 17.63 8.41
C PRO A 578 28.50 17.16 7.57
N ILE A 579 28.47 15.89 7.19
CA ILE A 579 27.48 15.34 6.23
C ILE A 579 26.04 15.58 6.69
N TYR A 580 25.77 15.47 8.00
CA TYR A 580 24.44 15.69 8.57
C TYR A 580 23.93 17.14 8.43
N ASN A 581 24.84 18.10 8.24
CA ASN A 581 24.52 19.51 7.99
C ASN A 581 24.62 19.88 6.50
N LEU A 582 24.97 18.93 5.63
CA LEU A 582 25.15 19.17 4.20
C LEU A 582 23.84 19.52 3.47
N SER A 583 22.68 19.24 4.08
CA SER A 583 21.38 19.72 3.58
C SER A 583 21.30 21.24 3.52
N ARG A 584 22.03 21.95 4.39
CA ARG A 584 22.11 23.43 4.42
C ARG A 584 23.03 24.01 3.35
N TYR A 585 23.88 23.17 2.75
CA TYR A 585 24.73 23.60 1.64
C TYR A 585 23.88 23.76 0.38
N VAL A 586 23.98 24.94 -0.22
CA VAL A 586 23.29 25.28 -1.45
C VAL A 586 24.17 24.90 -2.63
N SER A 587 23.84 23.78 -3.27
CA SER A 587 24.53 23.27 -4.45
C SER A 587 24.70 24.30 -5.54
N ARG A 588 25.92 24.47 -6.03
CA ARG A 588 26.31 25.44 -7.06
C ARG A 588 26.50 24.83 -8.43
N TYR A 589 26.84 23.54 -8.44
CA TYR A 589 27.04 22.78 -9.67
C TYR A 589 26.20 21.51 -9.65
N HIS A 590 25.84 21.03 -10.83
CA HIS A 590 25.24 19.72 -11.01
C HIS A 590 25.77 19.04 -12.27
N PHE A 591 26.00 17.74 -12.16
CA PHE A 591 26.28 16.89 -13.30
C PHE A 591 24.98 16.54 -14.00
N GLU A 592 24.98 16.61 -15.31
CA GLU A 592 23.96 16.02 -16.16
C GLU A 592 24.59 14.83 -16.86
N SER A 593 24.05 13.65 -16.59
CA SER A 593 24.43 12.43 -17.29
C SER A 593 23.25 11.91 -18.08
N VAL A 594 23.47 11.68 -19.37
CA VAL A 594 22.52 10.96 -20.21
C VAL A 594 22.92 9.48 -20.15
N GLY A 595 22.34 8.77 -19.20
CA GLY A 595 22.54 7.34 -19.01
C GLY A 595 21.33 6.58 -19.53
N LYS A 596 21.55 5.61 -20.42
CA LYS A 596 20.54 4.61 -20.78
C LYS A 596 20.27 3.74 -19.54
N ARG A 597 19.38 4.15 -18.64
CA ARG A 597 18.77 3.15 -17.76
C ARG A 597 17.79 2.40 -18.64
N ARG A 598 18.01 1.09 -18.81
CA ARG A 598 16.88 0.21 -19.04
C ARG A 598 15.95 0.48 -17.87
N SER A 599 14.82 1.12 -18.12
CA SER A 599 13.63 0.82 -17.31
C SER A 599 13.61 -0.69 -17.21
N SER A 600 13.66 -1.24 -16.01
CA SER A 600 13.60 -2.68 -15.80
C SER A 600 12.19 -3.18 -16.07
N THR A 601 11.80 -3.08 -17.33
CA THR A 601 10.84 -3.93 -18.03
C THR A 601 11.52 -4.13 -19.38
N ILE A 602 11.76 -5.37 -19.77
CA ILE A 602 12.52 -5.79 -20.97
C ILE A 602 14.01 -6.08 -20.67
N SER A 603 14.23 -7.23 -20.03
CA SER A 603 15.44 -8.02 -20.24
C SER A 603 15.46 -8.53 -21.68
N VAL A 604 16.35 -7.98 -22.50
CA VAL A 604 16.71 -8.55 -23.81
C VAL A 604 17.39 -9.90 -23.60
N ARG A 605 16.68 -11.00 -23.89
CA ARG A 605 17.21 -12.31 -24.34
C ARG A 605 16.06 -13.28 -24.69
N ASP A 606 15.69 -13.34 -25.97
CA ASP A 606 15.57 -14.54 -26.84
C ASP A 606 14.67 -14.20 -28.05
N PRO A 607 14.89 -14.75 -29.27
CA PRO A 607 13.95 -14.63 -30.39
C PRO A 607 12.62 -15.39 -30.19
N SER A 608 12.47 -16.09 -29.07
CA SER A 608 11.25 -16.80 -28.67
C SER A 608 10.56 -16.19 -27.44
N SER A 609 10.99 -15.02 -26.97
CA SER A 609 10.36 -14.32 -25.84
C SER A 609 9.33 -13.32 -26.36
N SER A 610 8.10 -13.49 -25.91
CA SER A 610 7.01 -12.55 -26.14
C SER A 610 7.32 -11.14 -25.63
N TYR A 611 6.96 -10.12 -26.42
CA TYR A 611 7.22 -8.72 -26.08
C TYR A 611 6.14 -8.20 -25.13
N SER A 612 6.36 -8.32 -23.83
CA SER A 612 5.38 -7.85 -22.85
C SER A 612 5.70 -6.46 -22.31
N VAL A 613 4.74 -5.56 -22.41
CA VAL A 613 4.69 -4.21 -21.87
C VAL A 613 3.92 -4.24 -20.55
N SER A 614 4.50 -3.78 -19.44
CA SER A 614 3.74 -3.56 -18.21
C SER A 614 3.01 -2.21 -18.30
N ALA A 615 1.71 -2.19 -18.02
CA ALA A 615 0.83 -1.01 -18.04
C ALA A 615 1.10 -0.05 -16.86
N GLY A 616 2.35 0.36 -16.67
CA GLY A 616 2.75 1.28 -15.60
C GLY A 616 2.49 0.71 -14.20
N SER A 617 1.90 1.53 -13.32
CA SER A 617 1.54 1.19 -11.93
C SER A 617 0.17 0.50 -11.79
N CYS A 618 -0.51 0.25 -12.91
CA CYS A 618 -1.86 -0.30 -12.94
C CYS A 618 -1.83 -1.83 -13.02
N MET A 619 -2.27 -2.49 -11.93
CA MET A 619 -2.30 -3.95 -11.86
C MET A 619 -3.62 -4.57 -12.34
N ASP A 620 -4.71 -3.80 -12.42
CA ASP A 620 -6.06 -4.27 -12.82
C ASP A 620 -6.61 -3.36 -13.93
N ILE A 621 -6.31 -3.73 -15.19
CA ILE A 621 -6.78 -3.00 -16.38
C ILE A 621 -8.24 -3.40 -16.64
N SER A 622 -9.12 -2.42 -16.88
CA SER A 622 -10.50 -2.69 -17.26
C SER A 622 -10.56 -3.40 -18.63
N GLU A 623 -11.17 -4.59 -18.66
CA GLU A 623 -11.27 -5.43 -19.87
C GLU A 623 -11.99 -4.69 -20.99
N GLY A 624 -11.38 -4.54 -22.18
CA GLY A 624 -12.04 -3.80 -23.28
C GLY A 624 -11.64 -2.32 -23.39
N SER A 625 -10.94 -1.78 -22.39
CA SER A 625 -10.59 -0.35 -22.35
C SER A 625 -9.32 -0.01 -23.13
N GLU A 626 -8.47 -0.98 -23.43
CA GLU A 626 -7.16 -0.69 -23.98
C GLU A 626 -7.19 -0.44 -25.49
N LYS A 627 -6.47 0.60 -25.92
CA LYS A 627 -6.22 0.91 -27.32
C LYS A 627 -4.73 1.14 -27.53
N LEU A 628 -4.17 0.45 -28.52
CA LEU A 628 -2.77 0.58 -28.89
C LEU A 628 -2.63 1.22 -30.26
N LYS A 629 -1.69 2.15 -30.39
CA LYS A 629 -1.30 2.76 -31.67
C LYS A 629 0.20 2.63 -31.87
N ALA A 630 0.64 2.27 -33.07
CA ALA A 630 2.02 2.34 -33.51
C ALA A 630 2.18 3.51 -34.49
N GLY A 631 2.63 4.66 -34.00
CA GLY A 631 2.61 5.94 -34.70
C GLY A 631 1.17 6.37 -34.99
N SER A 632 0.79 6.40 -36.27
CA SER A 632 -0.58 6.72 -36.70
C SER A 632 -1.48 5.50 -36.92
N GLU A 633 -0.94 4.28 -36.82
CA GLU A 633 -1.68 3.04 -37.12
C GLU A 633 -2.27 2.46 -35.82
N VAL A 634 -3.56 2.13 -35.82
CA VAL A 634 -4.22 1.45 -34.69
C VAL A 634 -3.92 -0.05 -34.78
N LEU A 635 -3.48 -0.63 -33.66
CA LEU A 635 -3.23 -2.06 -33.52
C LEU A 635 -4.52 -2.77 -33.09
N VAL A 636 -4.69 -4.03 -33.52
CA VAL A 636 -5.88 -4.85 -33.28
C VAL A 636 -5.57 -5.93 -32.25
N ARG A 637 -6.42 -6.06 -31.22
CA ARG A 637 -6.32 -7.10 -30.19
C ARG A 637 -6.38 -8.51 -30.83
N ASP A 638 -5.63 -9.44 -30.28
CA ASP A 638 -5.49 -10.86 -30.69
C ASP A 638 -4.88 -11.07 -32.08
N GLN A 639 -4.52 -9.99 -32.78
CA GLN A 639 -3.81 -10.00 -34.06
C GLN A 639 -2.44 -9.34 -33.94
N ASP A 640 -2.39 -8.15 -33.31
CA ASP A 640 -1.18 -7.35 -33.15
C ASP A 640 -0.66 -7.31 -31.73
N TYR A 641 -1.53 -7.51 -30.75
CA TYR A 641 -1.19 -7.56 -29.34
C TYR A 641 -2.22 -8.40 -28.55
N GLU A 642 -1.81 -8.95 -27.42
CA GLU A 642 -2.62 -9.66 -26.43
C GLU A 642 -2.51 -8.95 -25.08
N VAL A 643 -3.50 -9.11 -24.20
CA VAL A 643 -3.56 -8.39 -22.91
C VAL A 643 -3.85 -9.37 -21.78
N ASN A 644 -3.00 -9.37 -20.77
CA ASN A 644 -3.25 -9.99 -19.48
C ASN A 644 -3.78 -8.92 -18.50
N TYR A 645 -5.10 -8.92 -18.32
CA TYR A 645 -5.81 -7.94 -17.48
C TYR A 645 -5.48 -8.06 -15.99
N GLU A 646 -5.20 -9.27 -15.50
CA GLU A 646 -4.91 -9.54 -14.07
C GLU A 646 -3.49 -9.12 -13.66
N LEU A 647 -2.55 -9.14 -14.60
CA LEU A 647 -1.15 -8.75 -14.37
C LEU A 647 -0.83 -7.36 -14.92
N GLY A 648 -1.78 -6.69 -15.56
CA GLY A 648 -1.59 -5.41 -16.23
C GLY A 648 -0.51 -5.47 -17.32
N GLN A 649 -0.45 -6.56 -18.09
CA GLN A 649 0.64 -6.83 -19.04
C GLN A 649 0.10 -6.95 -20.46
N ILE A 650 0.70 -6.26 -21.42
CA ILE A 650 0.27 -6.22 -22.82
C ILE A 650 1.39 -6.81 -23.70
N GLU A 651 1.11 -7.91 -24.37
CA GLU A 651 2.05 -8.62 -25.22
C GLU A 651 1.91 -8.20 -26.69
N LEU A 652 2.99 -7.75 -27.34
CA LEU A 652 2.98 -7.39 -28.77
C LEU A 652 3.32 -8.60 -29.65
N LEU A 653 2.47 -8.86 -30.64
CA LEU A 653 2.51 -10.07 -31.47
C LEU A 653 2.98 -9.81 -32.91
N SER A 654 2.65 -8.66 -33.51
CA SER A 654 2.86 -8.44 -34.95
C SER A 654 4.08 -7.60 -35.29
N ALA A 655 4.67 -7.84 -36.48
CA ALA A 655 5.85 -7.11 -36.96
C ALA A 655 5.66 -5.58 -37.08
N ARG A 656 4.41 -5.10 -37.24
CA ARG A 656 4.07 -3.67 -37.26
C ARG A 656 4.02 -3.04 -35.86
N ALA A 657 3.68 -3.83 -34.85
CA ALA A 657 3.77 -3.46 -33.44
C ALA A 657 5.21 -3.55 -32.90
N LEU A 658 6.08 -4.32 -33.57
CA LEU A 658 7.47 -4.55 -33.19
C LEU A 658 8.49 -3.65 -33.94
N ASP A 659 8.02 -2.68 -34.74
CA ASP A 659 8.89 -1.77 -35.48
C ASP A 659 9.63 -0.82 -34.50
N PRO A 660 10.97 -0.89 -34.40
CA PRO A 660 11.74 -0.09 -33.46
C PRO A 660 11.76 1.42 -33.78
N ASN A 661 11.18 1.85 -34.91
CA ASN A 661 11.12 3.25 -35.31
C ASN A 661 9.74 3.91 -35.08
N LYS A 662 8.75 3.14 -34.59
CA LYS A 662 7.39 3.65 -34.33
C LYS A 662 7.17 3.83 -32.82
N GLU A 663 6.62 4.97 -32.44
CA GLU A 663 6.15 5.22 -31.07
C GLU A 663 4.90 4.38 -30.81
N ILE A 664 4.86 3.63 -29.71
CA ILE A 664 3.70 2.84 -29.32
C ILE A 664 2.95 3.59 -28.21
N THR A 665 1.78 4.13 -28.53
CA THR A 665 0.89 4.75 -27.54
C THR A 665 -0.11 3.72 -27.06
N VAL A 666 -0.16 3.50 -25.75
CA VAL A 666 -1.12 2.61 -25.09
C VAL A 666 -2.02 3.46 -24.20
N THR A 667 -3.32 3.48 -24.48
CA THR A 667 -4.32 4.11 -23.62
C THR A 667 -5.19 3.03 -23.00
N PHE A 668 -5.39 3.06 -21.68
CA PHE A 668 -6.20 2.08 -20.96
C PHE A 668 -6.86 2.72 -19.71
N GLU A 669 -7.90 2.06 -19.19
CA GLU A 669 -8.56 2.46 -17.95
C GLU A 669 -8.16 1.53 -16.80
N CYS A 670 -7.88 2.14 -15.64
CA CYS A 670 -7.47 1.43 -14.44
C CYS A 670 -8.56 1.42 -13.38
N SER A 671 -8.79 0.24 -12.80
CA SER A 671 -9.58 0.13 -11.58
C SER A 671 -8.74 0.57 -10.38
N PRO A 672 -9.15 1.58 -9.58
CA PRO A 672 -8.33 2.08 -8.49
C PRO A 672 -8.27 1.08 -7.32
N ALA A 673 -7.08 0.91 -6.73
CA ALA A 673 -6.88 0.11 -5.52
C ALA A 673 -7.13 0.88 -4.20
N PHE A 674 -7.24 2.22 -4.26
CA PHE A 674 -7.49 3.11 -3.12
C PHE A 674 -8.47 4.23 -3.54
N GLU A 675 -9.15 4.89 -2.60
CA GLU A 675 -10.10 5.99 -2.91
C GLU A 675 -9.44 7.11 -3.74
N ILE A 676 -9.87 7.25 -5.00
CA ILE A 676 -9.48 8.32 -5.92
C ILE A 676 -10.62 9.33 -6.06
N GLU A 677 -10.23 10.59 -6.26
CA GLU A 677 -11.02 11.78 -6.53
C GLU A 677 -12.31 11.52 -7.33
N ASN A 678 -13.44 11.93 -6.75
CA ASN A 678 -14.78 11.78 -7.33
C ASN A 678 -14.94 12.63 -8.60
N LYS A 679 -14.63 12.09 -9.78
CA LYS A 679 -14.88 12.77 -11.06
C LYS A 679 -16.32 12.53 -11.50
N VAL A 680 -17.03 13.60 -11.86
CA VAL A 680 -18.40 13.52 -12.36
C VAL A 680 -18.37 13.46 -13.88
N LEU A 681 -19.06 12.46 -14.46
CA LEU A 681 -19.30 12.30 -15.89
C LEU A 681 -20.79 12.50 -16.18
N LEU A 682 -21.10 13.52 -16.98
CA LEU A 682 -22.43 13.78 -17.51
C LEU A 682 -22.41 13.67 -19.04
N GLY A 683 -23.38 12.98 -19.63
CA GLY A 683 -23.38 12.73 -21.06
C GLY A 683 -24.76 12.55 -21.66
N ALA A 684 -24.89 12.92 -22.94
CA ALA A 684 -26.05 12.61 -23.75
C ALA A 684 -25.60 12.28 -25.19
N ARG A 685 -26.17 11.23 -25.76
CA ARG A 685 -25.92 10.79 -27.13
C ARG A 685 -27.22 10.53 -27.86
N ALA A 686 -27.41 11.14 -29.02
CA ALA A 686 -28.56 10.93 -29.88
C ALA A 686 -28.11 10.23 -31.18
N GLU A 687 -28.75 9.13 -31.54
CA GLU A 687 -28.48 8.34 -32.74
C GLU A 687 -29.73 8.23 -33.61
N LEU A 688 -29.54 8.34 -34.92
CA LEU A 688 -30.56 8.16 -35.93
C LEU A 688 -30.09 7.08 -36.92
N PRO A 689 -30.73 5.90 -36.93
CA PRO A 689 -30.51 4.91 -37.97
C PRO A 689 -30.94 5.46 -39.33
N LEU A 690 -30.02 5.46 -40.29
CA LEU A 690 -30.26 6.03 -41.63
C LEU A 690 -30.82 5.02 -42.63
N THR A 691 -31.02 3.76 -42.21
CA THR A 691 -31.55 2.67 -43.03
C THR A 691 -32.92 3.00 -43.63
N HIS A 692 -33.77 3.68 -42.87
CA HIS A 692 -35.09 4.13 -43.33
C HIS A 692 -35.03 5.31 -44.33
N TYR A 693 -33.86 5.93 -44.49
CA TYR A 693 -33.62 7.08 -45.38
C TYR A 693 -32.81 6.73 -46.63
N GLY A 694 -32.72 5.44 -46.98
CA GLY A 694 -32.08 4.97 -48.22
C GLY A 694 -30.56 4.79 -48.15
N PHE A 695 -29.98 4.87 -46.94
CA PHE A 695 -28.57 4.52 -46.72
C PHE A 695 -28.42 3.01 -46.48
N GLY A 696 -27.23 2.46 -46.72
CA GLY A 696 -26.95 1.02 -46.55
C GLY A 696 -27.18 0.54 -45.12
N GLU A 697 -27.44 -0.77 -44.95
CA GLU A 697 -27.61 -1.41 -43.64
C GLU A 697 -26.43 -1.06 -42.71
N GLY A 698 -26.75 -0.63 -41.48
CA GLY A 698 -25.76 -0.21 -40.48
C GLY A 698 -25.33 1.26 -40.52
N SER A 699 -25.86 2.06 -41.46
CA SER A 699 -25.58 3.51 -41.49
C SER A 699 -26.29 4.23 -40.33
N ILE A 700 -25.55 4.96 -39.50
CA ILE A 700 -26.06 5.73 -38.37
C ILE A 700 -25.56 7.17 -38.39
N PHE A 701 -26.40 8.12 -37.99
CA PHE A 701 -26.00 9.49 -37.67
C PHE A 701 -26.04 9.67 -36.16
N GLY A 702 -24.93 10.07 -35.54
CA GLY A 702 -24.80 10.19 -34.09
C GLY A 702 -24.29 11.57 -33.65
N VAL A 703 -24.88 12.13 -32.61
CA VAL A 703 -24.41 13.36 -31.93
C VAL A 703 -24.15 13.01 -30.47
N THR A 704 -22.96 13.32 -29.95
CA THR A 704 -22.57 13.04 -28.57
C THR A 704 -22.09 14.32 -27.87
N ALA A 705 -22.59 14.56 -26.66
CA ALA A 705 -22.14 15.63 -25.77
C ALA A 705 -21.74 15.01 -24.42
N LEU A 706 -20.52 15.32 -23.96
CA LEU A 706 -19.95 14.80 -22.71
C LEU A 706 -19.32 15.94 -21.90
N TYR A 707 -19.46 15.84 -20.58
CA TYR A 707 -18.81 16.70 -19.59
C TYR A 707 -18.17 15.81 -18.52
N LYS A 708 -16.89 16.02 -18.26
CA LYS A 708 -16.12 15.36 -17.20
C LYS A 708 -15.45 16.42 -16.33
N SER A 709 -15.59 16.32 -15.01
CA SER A 709 -14.97 17.26 -14.05
C SER A 709 -13.54 16.87 -13.68
#